data_AF-A0A6C1EF38-F1
#
_entry.id   AF-A0A6C1EF38-F1
#
_cell.length_a   1.000
_cell.length_b   1.000
_cell.length_c   1.000
_cell.angle_alpha   90.00
_cell.angle_beta   90.00
_cell.angle_gamma   90.00
#
_symmetry.space_group_name_H-M   'P 1'
#
loop_
_entity.id
_entity.type
_entity.pdbx_description
1 polymer ?
#
loop_
_entity_poly.entity_id
_entity_poly.type
_entity_poly.pdbx_seq_one_letter_code
_entity_poly.pdbx_strand_id
1 'polypeptide(L)'
;MSKLFSTVNSARHTVTLGSMKDYVHIKKLEMNTVLGPDSWNQLLPQKCLLSLDMGTDFSKSAATDDLKYSLNYAVISRDLTKFVSRRKNWGSVSNLAKSLSQFVMATYAGVESLNLEVQADTIHIRSDHISCAIQQDRQNPDQKKFDVVRISDLKMLTLIGVFTFERLRKQYVTLDIKLPWSKKAELAPPVQNVIDDVVKFVEASNFKTVEALVESVTGIIANNDYFQKFPELPIVVKVLKLNAITATEGVGVSCVREPRDIKTLSTTDNEQPCGDNETSNTAFDLPSLQNTFVEGKDTWKTAFLAFGSNIGDRLKHIQMALKLLSKEKTIRILNISSVFESEPMYFKDQSPFMNGCIELKTLLAPRELLKLCKKIEYEELQRIKHFDNGPRTIDLDIVMYLNSVGEDVLVNEADLNIPHPRMLERTFVLEPLCELISPRYLHPVTAEPIVDYLKQIYEKQNDEDTLWKLVPLPSRDNTESRFLKFKTITTIDELTGEAKRITISPTYIMGIFNATPDSFSDGGDHFTDIQSQMNSVANMCKEALTLHDYVIIDIGGCSTRPNSIQVSEAEELKRTIPLIKSIRENSNLPQEKLILSVDTYRSDVAKEAIAAGVDIINDISGGSFDSNMLDVIAENPEVCYILSHIRGDISTMNKLTHYEDSALGDCVQQEFVNNTDIQQLDKLKDSTTLIRNIGQEIGERYLRAIEKGVKRWQIIIDPGLGFAKNGKQNLQIIRQIPMLKNYSFIMDTQDSHTYINFRNIPVLLGPSRKKFIGHITKDVDAKQRDFATGTVVASCVGFGSDMVRVHDVKNCSKSIKLADAIYKGSE
;
A
#
# COMPACT_ATOMS: atom_id res chain seq x y z
N MET A 1 -0.43 49.30 7.89
CA MET A 1 -0.75 49.62 9.29
C MET A 1 -2.24 49.37 9.54
N SER A 2 -2.54 48.76 10.68
CA SER A 2 -3.87 48.44 11.26
C SER A 2 -4.82 47.51 10.48
N LYS A 3 -4.56 46.19 10.57
CA LYS A 3 -5.54 45.09 10.75
C LYS A 3 -4.81 43.76 10.55
N LEU A 4 -4.05 43.31 11.55
CA LEU A 4 -3.32 42.03 11.49
C LEU A 4 -3.00 41.43 12.88
N PHE A 5 -3.85 41.67 13.89
CA PHE A 5 -3.76 40.98 15.18
C PHE A 5 -5.17 40.73 15.75
N SER A 6 -5.86 39.72 15.25
CA SER A 6 -7.06 39.17 15.91
C SER A 6 -7.36 37.75 15.47
N THR A 7 -6.44 36.83 15.74
CA THR A 7 -6.73 35.38 15.75
C THR A 7 -5.60 34.71 16.53
N VAL A 8 -5.95 33.70 17.32
CA VAL A 8 -5.10 32.95 18.27
C VAL A 8 -5.05 33.58 19.67
N ASN A 9 -6.03 33.22 20.51
CA ASN A 9 -5.76 33.00 21.93
C ASN A 9 -6.62 31.85 22.45
N SER A 10 -5.89 30.90 23.03
CA SER A 10 -6.34 29.66 23.66
C SER A 10 -7.38 29.90 24.76
N ALA A 11 -8.14 28.85 25.06
CA ALA A 11 -9.15 28.77 26.11
C ALA A 11 -8.59 29.13 27.51
N ARG A 12 -8.43 30.43 27.77
CA ARG A 12 -8.55 31.00 29.10
C ARG A 12 -10.02 30.95 29.45
N HIS A 13 -10.35 30.29 30.55
CA HIS A 13 -11.66 30.44 31.18
C HIS A 13 -11.98 31.93 31.26
N THR A 14 -12.99 32.37 30.50
CA THR A 14 -13.67 33.63 30.71
C THR A 14 -14.31 33.56 32.08
N VAL A 15 -13.60 34.08 33.08
CA VAL A 15 -14.19 34.45 34.35
C VAL A 15 -15.19 35.55 34.02
N THR A 16 -16.48 35.31 34.24
CA THR A 16 -17.48 36.37 34.30
C THR A 16 -16.99 37.42 35.30
N LEU A 17 -16.57 38.59 34.80
CA LEU A 17 -16.18 39.75 35.61
C LEU A 17 -17.39 40.20 36.44
N GLY A 18 -17.43 39.78 37.70
CA GLY A 18 -18.31 40.38 38.69
C GLY A 18 -17.80 41.77 39.06
N SER A 19 -18.65 42.78 38.86
CA SER A 19 -18.74 44.15 39.43
C SER A 19 -17.51 44.99 39.86
N MET A 20 -16.25 44.55 39.72
CA MET A 20 -15.05 45.34 40.05
C MET A 20 -14.13 45.46 38.83
N LYS A 21 -13.63 46.69 38.58
CA LYS A 21 -12.94 47.05 37.32
C LYS A 21 -11.41 47.03 37.40
N ASP A 22 -10.85 46.97 38.61
CA ASP A 22 -9.45 47.34 38.88
C ASP A 22 -8.68 46.15 39.52
N TYR A 23 -7.50 45.85 38.96
CA TYR A 23 -6.67 44.71 39.37
C TYR A 23 -5.18 45.07 39.50
N VAL A 24 -4.52 44.49 40.50
CA VAL A 24 -3.06 44.48 40.64
C VAL A 24 -2.53 43.05 40.44
N HIS A 25 -1.54 42.91 39.57
CA HIS A 25 -1.03 41.61 39.13
C HIS A 25 0.41 41.38 39.58
N ILE A 26 0.69 40.20 40.14
CA ILE A 26 2.03 39.66 40.34
C ILE A 26 2.11 38.38 39.52
N LYS A 27 3.06 38.29 38.59
CA LYS A 27 3.23 37.09 37.74
C LYS A 27 4.53 36.39 38.04
N LYS A 28 4.45 35.07 38.29
CA LYS A 28 5.60 34.16 38.42
C LYS A 28 6.67 34.64 39.40
N LEU A 29 6.26 35.10 40.58
CA LEU A 29 7.18 35.37 41.68
C LEU A 29 7.87 34.06 42.09
N GLU A 30 9.17 33.99 41.88
CA GLU A 30 9.98 32.81 42.13
C GLU A 30 10.32 32.65 43.62
N MET A 31 10.13 31.45 44.15
CA MET A 31 10.45 31.08 45.52
C MET A 31 11.00 29.65 45.57
N ASN A 32 11.84 29.36 46.56
CA ASN A 32 12.39 28.01 46.79
C ASN A 32 11.92 27.49 48.15
N THR A 33 11.17 26.39 48.17
CA THR A 33 10.63 25.80 49.41
C THR A 33 10.33 24.30 49.23
N VAL A 34 10.21 23.56 50.33
CA VAL A 34 9.85 22.13 50.28
C VAL A 34 8.33 22.00 50.22
N LEU A 35 7.82 21.49 49.10
CA LEU A 35 6.39 21.33 48.84
C LEU A 35 5.88 19.93 49.13
N GLY A 36 6.74 18.99 49.49
CA GLY A 36 6.43 17.58 49.66
C GLY A 36 7.62 16.71 49.24
N PRO A 37 7.50 15.37 49.32
CA PRO A 37 8.47 14.48 48.72
C PRO A 37 8.55 14.72 47.20
N ASP A 38 9.76 14.76 46.66
CA ASP A 38 9.98 14.74 45.21
C ASP A 38 9.73 13.33 44.63
N SER A 39 9.97 13.15 43.33
CA SER A 39 9.78 11.88 42.64
C SER A 39 10.68 10.73 43.14
N TRP A 40 11.68 11.03 43.96
CA TRP A 40 12.59 10.08 44.60
C TRP A 40 12.35 9.99 46.12
N ASN A 41 11.21 10.52 46.59
CA ASN A 41 10.79 10.60 47.98
C ASN A 41 11.75 11.42 48.87
N GLN A 42 12.49 12.37 48.29
CA GLN A 42 13.40 13.27 48.99
C GLN A 42 12.70 14.59 49.34
N LEU A 43 13.01 15.14 50.51
CA LEU A 43 12.48 16.42 50.98
C LEU A 43 13.45 17.56 50.68
N LEU A 44 13.65 17.84 49.39
CA LEU A 44 14.51 18.92 48.91
C LEU A 44 13.71 20.18 48.56
N PRO A 45 14.30 21.40 48.71
CA PRO A 45 13.67 22.62 48.25
C PRO A 45 13.45 22.59 46.73
N GLN A 46 12.22 22.83 46.31
CA GLN A 46 11.82 22.90 44.90
C GLN A 46 11.52 24.35 44.51
N LYS A 47 11.74 24.66 43.24
CA LYS A 47 11.39 25.95 42.67
C LYS A 47 9.88 26.04 42.47
N CYS A 48 9.26 27.08 43.00
CA CYS A 48 7.86 27.37 42.78
C CYS A 48 7.64 28.80 42.29
N LEU A 49 6.59 28.95 41.48
CA LEU A 49 6.19 30.19 40.83
C LEU A 49 4.81 30.58 41.35
N LEU A 50 4.74 31.74 42.01
CA LEU A 50 3.50 32.29 42.55
C LEU A 50 2.97 33.40 41.64
N SER A 51 1.70 33.32 41.26
CA SER A 51 0.99 34.38 40.55
C SER A 51 -0.25 34.81 41.33
N LEU A 52 -0.52 36.12 41.38
CA LEU A 52 -1.67 36.71 42.06
C LEU A 52 -2.34 37.73 41.15
N ASP A 53 -3.66 37.64 41.03
CA ASP A 53 -4.53 38.69 40.51
C ASP A 53 -5.39 39.20 41.69
N MET A 54 -5.14 40.43 42.13
CA MET A 54 -5.81 41.04 43.29
C MET A 54 -6.75 42.14 42.81
N GLY A 55 -8.06 41.95 42.97
CA GLY A 55 -9.05 42.99 42.75
C GLY A 55 -9.03 44.01 43.89
N THR A 56 -9.02 45.30 43.56
CA THR A 56 -8.94 46.42 44.50
C THR A 56 -9.55 47.66 43.86
N ASP A 57 -10.02 48.62 44.64
CA ASP A 57 -10.35 49.96 44.14
C ASP A 57 -9.14 50.90 44.29
N PHE A 58 -8.56 51.34 43.17
CA PHE A 58 -7.46 52.31 43.16
C PHE A 58 -7.88 53.70 42.69
N SER A 59 -9.18 53.97 42.54
CA SER A 59 -9.73 55.25 42.05
C SER A 59 -9.22 56.46 42.84
N LYS A 60 -9.07 56.32 44.16
CA LYS A 60 -8.50 57.36 45.04
C LYS A 60 -7.02 57.59 44.77
N SER A 61 -6.22 56.54 44.67
CA SER A 61 -4.79 56.69 44.31
C SER A 61 -4.60 57.25 42.91
N ALA A 62 -5.46 56.92 41.95
CA ALA A 62 -5.40 57.46 40.60
C ALA A 62 -5.74 58.97 40.56
N ALA A 63 -6.63 59.43 41.44
CA ALA A 63 -7.00 60.84 41.53
C ALA A 63 -5.99 61.70 42.32
N THR A 64 -5.32 61.12 43.33
CA THR A 64 -4.44 61.87 44.25
C THR A 64 -2.96 61.58 44.10
N ASP A 65 -2.58 60.63 43.25
CA ASP A 65 -1.21 60.10 43.08
C ASP A 65 -0.55 59.69 44.42
N ASP A 66 -1.36 59.20 45.38
CA ASP A 66 -0.90 58.81 46.72
C ASP A 66 -0.88 57.28 46.84
N LEU A 67 0.34 56.75 47.01
CA LEU A 67 0.65 55.33 47.21
C LEU A 67 -0.09 54.71 48.41
N LYS A 68 -0.53 55.50 49.39
CA LYS A 68 -1.28 55.01 50.57
C LYS A 68 -2.61 54.35 50.20
N TYR A 69 -3.21 54.72 49.07
CA TYR A 69 -4.49 54.19 48.61
C TYR A 69 -4.33 53.14 47.50
N SER A 70 -3.11 52.68 47.23
CA SER A 70 -2.81 51.63 46.24
C SER A 70 -2.21 50.40 46.89
N LEU A 71 -2.37 49.23 46.26
CA LEU A 71 -1.72 48.00 46.70
C LEU A 71 -0.24 48.01 46.30
N ASN A 72 0.65 48.12 47.28
CA ASN A 72 2.09 48.09 47.04
C ASN A 72 2.57 46.65 46.76
N TYR A 73 2.63 46.29 45.47
CA TYR A 73 3.06 44.96 45.01
C TYR A 73 4.49 44.58 45.41
N ALA A 74 5.39 45.55 45.63
CA ALA A 74 6.75 45.28 46.10
C ALA A 74 6.78 44.84 47.57
N VAL A 75 5.96 45.48 48.41
CA VAL A 75 5.79 45.08 49.83
C VAL A 75 5.12 43.72 49.92
N ILE A 76 4.04 43.52 49.15
CA ILE A 76 3.32 42.24 49.09
C ILE A 76 4.26 41.11 48.65
N SER A 77 5.04 41.29 47.58
CA SER A 77 5.99 40.28 47.12
C SER A 77 7.01 39.92 48.19
N ARG A 78 7.61 40.92 48.85
CA ARG A 78 8.59 40.71 49.93
C ARG A 78 8.01 39.96 51.12
N ASP A 79 6.80 40.34 51.54
CA ASP A 79 6.14 39.76 52.71
C ASP A 79 5.69 38.31 52.42
N LEU A 80 5.27 38.02 51.19
CA LEU A 80 4.99 36.66 50.72
C LEU A 80 6.24 35.78 50.74
N THR A 81 7.36 36.24 50.19
CA THR A 81 8.64 35.50 50.23
C THR A 81 9.04 35.21 51.69
N LYS A 82 8.94 36.21 52.58
CA LYS A 82 9.21 36.03 54.02
C LYS A 82 8.26 35.02 54.67
N PHE A 83 6.98 35.05 54.33
CA PHE A 83 5.98 34.11 54.85
C PHE A 83 6.31 32.67 54.44
N VAL A 84 6.67 32.44 53.17
CA VAL A 84 7.07 31.13 52.66
C VAL A 84 8.33 30.61 53.36
N SER A 85 9.32 31.47 53.61
CA SER A 85 10.58 31.08 54.27
C SER A 85 10.42 30.69 55.76
N ARG A 86 9.31 31.03 56.43
CA ARG A 86 9.09 30.70 57.85
C ARG A 86 8.84 29.22 58.10
N ARG A 87 8.33 28.51 57.10
CA ARG A 87 8.02 27.08 57.22
C ARG A 87 8.95 26.29 56.30
N LYS A 88 9.62 25.28 56.87
CA LYS A 88 10.56 24.44 56.12
C LYS A 88 9.89 23.47 55.15
N ASN A 89 8.66 23.01 55.44
CA ASN A 89 7.94 22.03 54.63
C ASN A 89 6.42 22.30 54.62
N TRP A 90 5.85 22.45 53.44
CA TRP A 90 4.43 22.71 53.18
C TRP A 90 3.59 21.46 52.92
N GLY A 91 4.21 20.32 52.62
CA GLY A 91 3.58 19.03 52.40
C GLY A 91 2.86 18.85 51.05
N SER A 92 2.21 19.89 50.51
CA SER A 92 1.71 19.92 49.12
C SER A 92 1.67 21.34 48.55
N VAL A 93 1.62 21.45 47.21
CA VAL A 93 1.35 22.72 46.50
C VAL A 93 0.03 23.34 46.97
N SER A 94 -0.99 22.50 47.17
CA SER A 94 -2.32 22.91 47.61
C SER A 94 -2.31 23.54 49.00
N ASN A 95 -1.52 23.00 49.93
CA ASN A 95 -1.36 23.56 51.28
C ASN A 95 -0.68 24.93 51.24
N LEU A 96 0.38 25.06 50.44
CA LEU A 96 1.07 26.35 50.25
C LEU A 96 0.10 27.38 49.66
N ALA A 97 -0.62 27.04 48.59
CA ALA A 97 -1.59 27.93 47.97
C ALA A 97 -2.68 28.38 48.96
N LYS A 98 -3.24 27.45 49.76
CA LYS A 98 -4.28 27.75 50.75
C LYS A 98 -3.78 28.69 51.85
N SER A 99 -2.59 28.43 52.38
CA SER A 99 -1.97 29.28 53.39
C SER A 99 -1.60 30.67 52.87
N LEU A 100 -1.09 30.77 51.65
CA LEU A 100 -0.78 32.07 51.03
C LEU A 100 -2.04 32.88 50.76
N SER A 101 -3.09 32.24 50.26
CA SER A 101 -4.37 32.89 50.00
C SER A 101 -4.98 33.45 51.29
N GLN A 102 -4.97 32.67 52.37
CA GLN A 102 -5.40 33.12 53.70
C GLN A 102 -4.52 34.27 54.24
N PHE A 103 -3.21 34.20 54.06
CA PHE A 103 -2.28 35.25 54.49
C PHE A 103 -2.55 36.58 53.78
N VAL A 104 -2.72 36.56 52.45
CA VAL A 104 -2.99 37.77 51.66
C VAL A 104 -4.31 38.41 52.09
N MET A 105 -5.37 37.60 52.21
CA MET A 105 -6.71 38.08 52.58
C MET A 105 -6.79 38.52 54.05
N ALA A 106 -5.97 37.99 54.95
CA ALA A 106 -5.89 38.48 56.33
C ALA A 106 -5.07 39.77 56.46
N THR A 107 -3.98 39.90 55.70
CA THR A 107 -2.99 40.98 55.87
C THR A 107 -3.36 42.25 55.11
N TYR A 108 -3.93 42.13 53.90
CA TYR A 108 -4.18 43.28 53.03
C TYR A 108 -5.68 43.51 52.85
N ALA A 109 -6.24 44.39 53.68
CA ALA A 109 -7.67 44.72 53.67
C ALA A 109 -8.17 45.28 52.32
N GLY A 110 -7.29 45.91 51.53
CA GLY A 110 -7.62 46.45 50.20
C GLY A 110 -7.78 45.41 49.09
N VAL A 111 -7.45 44.13 49.33
CA VAL A 111 -7.68 43.04 48.37
C VAL A 111 -9.12 42.56 48.50
N GLU A 112 -9.99 42.94 47.57
CA GLU A 112 -11.42 42.59 47.60
C GLU A 112 -11.69 41.23 46.96
N SER A 113 -10.97 40.89 45.90
CA SER A 113 -10.96 39.56 45.29
C SER A 113 -9.55 39.09 45.00
N LEU A 114 -9.30 37.78 45.06
CA LEU A 114 -7.99 37.17 44.86
C LEU A 114 -8.11 35.92 44.00
N ASN A 115 -7.40 35.89 42.88
CA ASN A 115 -7.05 34.65 42.18
C ASN A 115 -5.56 34.39 42.39
N LEU A 116 -5.23 33.30 43.07
CA LEU A 116 -3.86 32.93 43.41
C LEU A 116 -3.53 31.58 42.77
N GLU A 117 -2.42 31.50 42.04
CA GLU A 117 -1.90 30.25 41.48
C GLU A 117 -0.48 30.00 41.98
N VAL A 118 -0.27 28.84 42.60
CA VAL A 118 1.07 28.31 42.89
C VAL A 118 1.34 27.21 41.88
N GLN A 119 2.39 27.38 41.08
CA GLN A 119 2.93 26.36 40.20
C GLN A 119 4.25 25.85 40.77
N ALA A 120 4.48 24.55 40.66
CA ALA A 120 5.76 23.96 40.99
C ALA A 120 6.19 23.01 39.89
N ASP A 121 7.41 23.26 39.41
CA ASP A 121 8.07 22.43 38.41
C ASP A 121 8.76 21.29 39.18
N THR A 122 8.96 20.14 38.53
CA THR A 122 9.73 19.00 39.07
C THR A 122 9.18 18.29 40.32
N ILE A 123 7.90 18.44 40.67
CA ILE A 123 7.28 17.62 41.74
C ILE A 123 7.21 16.15 41.30
N HIS A 124 6.84 15.92 40.04
CA HIS A 124 6.63 14.59 39.49
C HIS A 124 7.44 14.38 38.21
N ILE A 125 8.19 13.28 38.09
CA ILE A 125 9.14 13.01 37.00
C ILE A 125 8.46 12.93 35.62
N ARG A 126 7.16 12.58 35.61
CA ARG A 126 6.37 12.42 34.38
C ARG A 126 5.55 13.65 33.99
N SER A 127 5.48 14.70 34.81
CA SER A 127 4.66 15.90 34.54
C SER A 127 5.56 17.13 34.50
N ASP A 128 5.28 18.05 33.58
CA ASP A 128 6.11 19.25 33.44
C ASP A 128 5.90 20.20 34.63
N HIS A 129 4.67 20.33 35.12
CA HIS A 129 4.36 21.08 36.35
C HIS A 129 3.01 20.70 36.95
N ILE A 130 2.90 20.88 38.27
CA ILE A 130 1.65 20.76 39.03
C ILE A 130 1.32 22.14 39.60
N SER A 131 0.08 22.60 39.43
CA SER A 131 -0.37 23.88 39.95
C SER A 131 -1.63 23.79 40.80
N CYS A 132 -1.80 24.72 41.74
CA CYS A 132 -3.01 24.88 42.52
C CYS A 132 -3.48 26.33 42.41
N ALA A 133 -4.70 26.52 41.88
CA ALA A 133 -5.35 27.79 41.73
C ALA A 133 -6.50 27.93 42.74
N ILE A 134 -6.42 28.95 43.59
CA ILE A 134 -7.40 29.27 44.63
C ILE A 134 -8.05 30.61 44.34
N GLN A 135 -9.37 30.67 44.55
CA GLN A 135 -10.15 31.87 44.26
C GLN A 135 -10.98 32.29 45.49
N GLN A 136 -10.75 33.52 45.95
CA GLN A 136 -11.41 34.10 47.11
C GLN A 136 -12.00 35.46 46.78
N ASP A 137 -13.14 35.78 47.41
CA ASP A 137 -13.83 37.05 47.28
C ASP A 137 -14.35 37.43 48.67
N ARG A 138 -14.11 38.68 49.10
CA ARG A 138 -14.54 39.17 50.41
C ARG A 138 -16.04 39.38 50.50
N GLN A 139 -16.67 39.83 49.42
CA GLN A 139 -18.08 40.21 49.39
C GLN A 139 -18.98 39.00 49.14
N ASN A 140 -18.52 38.04 48.32
CA ASN A 140 -19.23 36.79 48.05
C ASN A 140 -18.32 35.56 48.23
N PRO A 141 -18.02 35.15 49.48
CA PRO A 141 -17.12 34.00 49.74
C PRO A 141 -17.61 32.67 49.12
N ASP A 142 -18.94 32.52 48.98
CA ASP A 142 -19.60 31.32 48.43
C ASP A 142 -19.83 31.35 46.91
N GLN A 143 -19.43 32.42 46.20
CA GLN A 143 -19.71 32.57 44.76
C GLN A 143 -19.11 31.46 43.89
N LYS A 144 -17.97 30.90 44.32
CA LYS A 144 -17.28 29.80 43.62
C LYS A 144 -17.22 28.56 44.47
N LYS A 145 -17.78 27.47 43.94
CA LYS A 145 -18.01 26.20 44.66
C LYS A 145 -16.73 25.38 44.90
N PHE A 146 -15.68 25.58 44.11
CA PHE A 146 -14.44 24.81 44.18
C PHE A 146 -13.21 25.61 43.70
N ASP A 147 -12.04 25.24 44.21
CA ASP A 147 -10.71 25.60 43.73
C ASP A 147 -10.20 24.52 42.75
N VAL A 148 -9.05 24.70 42.09
CA VAL A 148 -8.58 23.74 41.06
C VAL A 148 -7.12 23.37 41.27
N VAL A 149 -6.85 22.06 41.29
CA VAL A 149 -5.49 21.50 41.18
C VAL A 149 -5.28 20.99 39.76
N ARG A 150 -4.16 21.34 39.12
CA ARG A 150 -3.85 20.99 37.73
C ARG A 150 -2.58 20.15 37.68
N ILE A 151 -2.64 19.09 36.88
CA ILE A 151 -1.49 18.28 36.48
C ILE A 151 -1.33 18.53 34.98
N SER A 152 -0.22 19.12 34.57
CA SER A 152 0.03 19.49 33.17
C SER A 152 1.04 18.53 32.53
N ASP A 153 0.82 18.19 31.27
CA ASP A 153 1.73 17.39 30.44
C ASP A 153 2.22 16.10 31.11
N LEU A 154 1.30 15.33 31.70
CA LEU A 154 1.63 14.02 32.27
C LEU A 154 1.93 13.01 31.15
N LYS A 155 3.21 12.66 30.98
CA LYS A 155 3.76 11.80 29.92
C LYS A 155 3.66 10.32 30.27
N MET A 156 3.16 9.53 29.31
CA MET A 156 3.00 8.08 29.45
C MET A 156 3.08 7.34 28.10
N LEU A 157 3.31 6.03 28.18
CA LEU A 157 3.47 5.14 27.02
C LEU A 157 2.34 4.11 26.97
N THR A 158 1.52 4.18 25.92
CA THR A 158 0.40 3.25 25.71
C THR A 158 0.27 2.85 24.24
N LEU A 159 -0.41 1.73 23.97
CA LEU A 159 -0.78 1.35 22.60
C LEU A 159 -2.07 2.08 22.24
N ILE A 160 -1.96 3.07 21.35
CA ILE A 160 -3.09 3.90 20.96
C ILE A 160 -3.15 4.21 19.47
N GLY A 161 -4.23 3.80 18.82
CA GLY A 161 -4.40 4.07 17.41
C GLY A 161 -5.54 3.33 16.73
N VAL A 162 -6.07 3.95 15.69
CA VAL A 162 -7.13 3.39 14.84
C VAL A 162 -6.52 2.31 13.94
N PHE A 163 -5.30 2.56 13.46
CA PHE A 163 -4.58 1.63 12.59
C PHE A 163 -3.89 0.52 13.39
N THR A 164 -3.74 -0.66 12.77
CA THR A 164 -3.13 -1.84 13.38
C THR A 164 -1.64 -1.62 13.70
N PHE A 165 -0.90 -0.90 12.84
CA PHE A 165 0.52 -0.62 13.07
C PHE A 165 0.77 0.32 14.26
N GLU A 166 -0.14 1.26 14.52
CA GLU A 166 -0.10 2.13 15.70
C GLU A 166 -0.21 1.32 17.00
N ARG A 167 -0.73 0.09 16.92
CA ARG A 167 -0.87 -0.85 18.04
C ARG A 167 0.25 -1.90 18.08
N LEU A 168 1.27 -1.80 17.22
CA LEU A 168 2.46 -2.64 17.29
C LEU A 168 3.53 -2.08 18.24
N ARG A 169 3.54 -0.76 18.49
CA ARG A 169 4.53 -0.08 19.35
C ARG A 169 3.86 0.93 20.26
N LYS A 170 4.30 0.99 21.52
CA LYS A 170 3.83 1.98 22.49
C LYS A 170 4.22 3.38 22.02
N GLN A 171 3.29 4.32 22.14
CA GLN A 171 3.42 5.70 21.71
C GLN A 171 3.29 6.64 22.91
N TYR A 172 3.93 7.81 22.81
CA TYR A 172 3.81 8.84 23.83
C TYR A 172 2.46 9.57 23.72
N VAL A 173 1.79 9.67 24.86
CA VAL A 173 0.64 10.55 25.06
C VAL A 173 0.89 11.47 26.24
N THR A 174 0.36 12.69 26.18
CA THR A 174 0.37 13.64 27.31
C THR A 174 -1.04 13.93 27.80
N LEU A 175 -1.20 13.99 29.12
CA LEU A 175 -2.47 14.28 29.77
C LEU A 175 -2.41 15.60 30.55
N ASP A 176 -3.39 16.47 30.32
CA ASP A 176 -3.70 17.60 31.20
C ASP A 176 -4.93 17.26 32.05
N ILE A 177 -4.81 17.27 33.37
CA ILE A 177 -5.88 16.89 34.31
C ILE A 177 -6.18 18.07 35.23
N LYS A 178 -7.45 18.51 35.28
CA LYS A 178 -7.93 19.49 36.26
C LYS A 178 -8.83 18.79 37.28
N LEU A 179 -8.36 18.80 38.52
CA LEU A 179 -9.02 18.22 39.68
C LEU A 179 -9.71 19.33 40.48
N PRO A 180 -11.05 19.34 40.58
CA PRO A 180 -11.77 20.30 41.39
C PRO A 180 -11.57 20.01 42.89
N TRP A 181 -11.28 21.04 43.68
CA TRP A 181 -11.14 21.00 45.13
C TRP A 181 -12.32 21.70 45.79
N SER A 182 -13.24 20.94 46.40
CA SER A 182 -14.39 21.51 47.13
C SER A 182 -13.95 22.42 48.27
N LYS A 183 -14.56 23.60 48.39
CA LYS A 183 -14.35 24.49 49.56
C LYS A 183 -14.85 23.87 50.87
N LYS A 184 -15.70 22.85 50.82
CA LYS A 184 -16.17 22.08 51.98
C LYS A 184 -15.19 21.00 52.42
N ALA A 185 -14.18 20.66 51.60
CA ALA A 185 -13.21 19.63 51.91
C ALA A 185 -12.03 20.21 52.72
N GLU A 186 -11.68 19.55 53.82
CA GLU A 186 -10.52 19.93 54.63
C GLU A 186 -9.20 19.70 53.87
N LEU A 187 -9.10 18.56 53.18
CA LEU A 187 -7.95 18.11 52.40
C LEU A 187 -8.16 18.34 50.89
N ALA A 188 -7.07 18.60 50.19
CA ALA A 188 -7.05 18.69 48.73
C ALA A 188 -7.20 17.31 48.07
N PRO A 189 -7.57 17.24 46.78
CA PRO A 189 -7.57 15.99 46.02
C PRO A 189 -6.21 15.28 46.11
N PRO A 190 -6.17 13.94 46.23
CA PRO A 190 -4.93 13.18 46.39
C PRO A 190 -4.19 13.05 45.05
N VAL A 191 -3.45 14.09 44.67
CA VAL A 191 -2.76 14.20 43.36
C VAL A 191 -1.87 13.00 43.06
N GLN A 192 -1.06 12.55 44.03
CA GLN A 192 -0.13 11.44 43.80
C GLN A 192 -0.85 10.13 43.50
N ASN A 193 -1.86 9.78 44.31
CA ASN A 193 -2.66 8.57 44.08
C ASN A 193 -3.36 8.62 42.72
N VAL A 194 -3.91 9.78 42.34
CA VAL A 194 -4.53 9.97 41.03
C VAL A 194 -3.52 9.75 39.89
N ILE A 195 -2.30 10.28 40.01
CA ILE A 195 -1.26 10.06 39.00
C ILE A 195 -0.90 8.58 38.92
N ASP A 196 -0.69 7.91 40.05
CA ASP A 196 -0.30 6.50 40.10
C ASP A 196 -1.38 5.58 39.50
N ASP A 197 -2.65 5.80 39.84
CA ASP A 197 -3.78 5.04 39.30
C ASP A 197 -3.95 5.23 37.79
N VAL A 198 -3.83 6.48 37.31
CA VAL A 198 -3.93 6.80 35.88
C VAL A 198 -2.76 6.20 35.10
N VAL A 199 -1.53 6.35 35.57
CA VAL A 199 -0.34 5.78 34.91
C VAL A 199 -0.45 4.27 34.82
N LYS A 200 -0.78 3.60 35.93
CA LYS A 200 -0.94 2.15 35.99
C LYS A 200 -1.99 1.66 35.00
N PHE A 201 -3.14 2.34 34.93
CA PHE A 201 -4.23 1.96 34.03
C PHE A 201 -3.86 2.18 32.56
N VAL A 202 -3.35 3.36 32.19
CA VAL A 202 -3.11 3.72 30.78
C VAL A 202 -1.96 2.89 30.18
N GLU A 203 -0.88 2.63 30.92
CA GLU A 203 0.25 1.85 30.41
C GLU A 203 -0.02 0.35 30.31
N ALA A 204 -1.05 -0.14 31.01
CA ALA A 204 -1.53 -1.54 30.95
C ALA A 204 -2.66 -1.75 29.93
N SER A 205 -3.26 -0.68 29.40
CA SER A 205 -4.44 -0.74 28.53
C SER A 205 -4.09 -0.45 27.06
N ASN A 206 -4.95 -0.92 26.16
CA ASN A 206 -4.85 -0.69 24.72
C ASN A 206 -6.07 0.10 24.25
N PHE A 207 -5.86 1.20 23.54
CA PHE A 207 -6.94 2.07 23.08
C PHE A 207 -7.00 2.15 21.56
N LYS A 208 -8.19 2.03 20.99
CA LYS A 208 -8.40 2.28 19.55
C LYS A 208 -8.49 3.79 19.26
N THR A 209 -9.04 4.56 20.18
CA THR A 209 -9.31 5.99 19.99
C THR A 209 -8.87 6.82 21.20
N VAL A 210 -8.55 8.11 20.99
CA VAL A 210 -8.19 9.03 22.08
C VAL A 210 -9.40 9.40 22.94
N GLU A 211 -10.60 9.35 22.37
CA GLU A 211 -11.88 9.54 23.05
C GLU A 211 -12.10 8.47 24.13
N ALA A 212 -11.86 7.20 23.79
CA ALA A 212 -11.99 6.10 24.74
C ALA A 212 -10.97 6.22 25.89
N LEU A 213 -9.74 6.65 25.57
CA LEU A 213 -8.70 6.90 26.58
C LEU A 213 -9.11 8.04 27.53
N VAL A 214 -9.55 9.18 26.99
CA VAL A 214 -9.99 10.34 27.78
C VAL A 214 -11.14 9.97 28.73
N GLU A 215 -12.14 9.23 28.25
CA GLU A 215 -13.29 8.81 29.06
C GLU A 215 -12.87 7.82 30.16
N SER A 216 -12.04 6.83 29.82
CA SER A 216 -11.57 5.81 30.76
C SER A 216 -10.72 6.40 31.89
N VAL A 217 -9.81 7.33 31.55
CA VAL A 217 -9.01 8.06 32.55
C VAL A 217 -9.92 8.85 33.50
N THR A 218 -10.95 9.51 32.97
CA THR A 218 -11.89 10.26 33.78
C THR A 218 -12.68 9.35 34.73
N GLY A 219 -13.05 8.15 34.27
CA GLY A 219 -13.66 7.11 35.10
C GLY A 219 -12.77 6.64 36.25
N ILE A 220 -11.47 6.42 36.00
CA ILE A 220 -10.50 6.06 37.04
C ILE A 220 -10.40 7.15 38.11
N ILE A 221 -10.32 8.43 37.70
CA ILE A 221 -10.27 9.55 38.64
C ILE A 221 -11.56 9.63 39.46
N ALA A 222 -12.72 9.48 38.82
CA ALA A 222 -14.01 9.55 39.49
C ALA A 222 -14.22 8.45 40.54
N ASN A 223 -13.60 7.27 40.38
CA ASN A 223 -13.66 6.16 41.33
C ASN A 223 -12.85 6.42 42.62
N ASN A 224 -12.03 7.46 42.68
CA ASN A 224 -11.29 7.79 43.89
C ASN A 224 -12.25 8.27 45.01
N ASP A 225 -12.00 7.83 46.26
CA ASP A 225 -12.80 8.15 47.45
C ASP A 225 -13.11 9.65 47.62
N TYR A 226 -12.19 10.52 47.18
CA TYR A 226 -12.40 11.97 47.23
C TYR A 226 -13.56 12.42 46.32
N PHE A 227 -13.59 11.96 45.07
CA PHE A 227 -14.58 12.38 44.07
C PHE A 227 -15.92 11.68 44.26
N GLN A 228 -15.94 10.49 44.86
CA GLN A 228 -17.17 9.84 45.30
C GLN A 228 -17.89 10.61 46.43
N LYS A 229 -17.14 11.32 47.28
CA LYS A 229 -17.72 12.19 48.34
C LYS A 229 -18.27 13.51 47.80
N PHE A 230 -17.79 13.98 46.65
CA PHE A 230 -18.21 15.22 46.01
C PHE A 230 -18.58 14.99 44.53
N PRO A 231 -19.66 14.22 44.26
CA PRO A 231 -19.99 13.75 42.92
C PRO A 231 -20.47 14.86 41.97
N GLU A 232 -20.72 16.06 42.48
CA GLU A 232 -21.13 17.25 41.72
C GLU A 232 -19.97 18.06 41.11
N LEU A 233 -18.73 17.66 41.37
CA LEU A 233 -17.57 18.44 40.93
C LEU A 233 -17.09 18.01 39.53
N PRO A 234 -16.90 18.95 38.59
CA PRO A 234 -16.51 18.61 37.22
C PRO A 234 -15.01 18.31 37.12
N ILE A 235 -14.67 17.08 36.76
CA ILE A 235 -13.31 16.65 36.40
C ILE A 235 -13.09 16.99 34.93
N VAL A 236 -11.92 17.56 34.61
CA VAL A 236 -11.51 17.84 33.22
C VAL A 236 -10.26 17.05 32.89
N VAL A 237 -10.33 16.25 31.83
CA VAL A 237 -9.18 15.51 31.30
C VAL A 237 -9.01 15.89 29.83
N LYS A 238 -7.77 16.13 29.42
CA LYS A 238 -7.38 16.34 28.03
C LYS A 238 -6.22 15.42 27.72
N VAL A 239 -6.31 14.70 26.61
CA VAL A 239 -5.25 13.82 26.10
C VAL A 239 -4.74 14.39 24.79
N LEU A 240 -3.43 14.41 24.61
CA LEU A 240 -2.77 14.70 23.34
C LEU A 240 -1.94 13.48 22.92
N LYS A 241 -2.15 13.05 21.68
CA LYS A 241 -1.29 12.08 21.00
C LYS A 241 -0.22 12.85 20.24
N LEU A 242 1.03 12.73 20.69
CA LEU A 242 2.15 13.43 20.09
C LEU A 242 2.46 12.83 18.71
N ASN A 243 2.75 13.66 17.72
CA ASN A 243 3.08 13.25 16.34
C ASN A 243 1.99 12.46 15.59
N ALA A 244 0.71 12.59 15.96
CA ALA A 244 -0.39 11.92 15.26
C ALA A 244 -0.51 12.32 13.77
N ILE A 245 -0.05 13.53 13.42
CA ILE A 245 0.03 14.04 12.05
C ILE A 245 1.40 14.69 11.89
N THR A 246 2.13 14.38 10.82
CA THR A 246 3.51 14.81 10.53
C THR A 246 3.74 16.33 10.52
N ALA A 247 2.66 17.13 10.45
CA ALA A 247 2.70 18.59 10.44
C ALA A 247 2.24 19.24 11.77
N THR A 248 2.05 18.48 12.86
CA THR A 248 1.53 19.00 14.13
C THR A 248 2.30 18.45 15.34
N GLU A 249 2.42 19.24 16.41
CA GLU A 249 3.01 18.78 17.69
C GLU A 249 2.17 17.66 18.35
N GLY A 250 0.86 17.63 18.08
CA GLY A 250 -0.03 16.55 18.49
C GLY A 250 -1.51 16.87 18.25
N VAL A 251 -2.34 15.83 18.24
CA VAL A 251 -3.80 15.92 18.12
C VAL A 251 -4.44 15.30 19.35
N GLY A 252 -5.52 15.88 19.86
CA GLY A 252 -6.09 15.44 21.12
C GLY A 252 -7.53 15.84 21.35
N VAL A 253 -8.11 15.24 22.39
CA VAL A 253 -9.51 15.42 22.80
C VAL A 253 -9.54 15.77 24.28
N SER A 254 -10.56 16.52 24.70
CA SER A 254 -10.84 16.76 26.12
C SER A 254 -12.29 16.46 26.46
N CYS A 255 -12.53 16.05 27.70
CA CYS A 255 -13.86 15.88 28.24
C CYS A 255 -14.02 16.60 29.58
N VAL A 256 -15.28 16.88 29.93
CA VAL A 256 -15.71 17.34 31.25
C VAL A 256 -16.78 16.35 31.73
N ARG A 257 -16.59 15.77 32.92
CA ARG A 257 -17.55 14.84 33.52
C ARG A 257 -17.72 15.12 35.00
N GLU A 258 -18.93 14.97 35.49
CA GLU A 258 -19.21 14.90 36.93
C GLU A 258 -19.19 13.42 37.35
N PRO A 259 -18.61 13.04 38.51
CA PRO A 259 -18.56 11.65 38.95
C PRO A 259 -19.92 10.93 38.96
N ARG A 260 -21.03 11.63 39.19
CA ARG A 260 -22.39 11.06 39.11
C ARG A 260 -22.86 10.66 37.72
N ASP A 261 -22.30 11.26 36.67
CA ASP A 261 -22.69 11.01 35.27
C ASP A 261 -21.92 9.81 34.69
N ILE A 262 -20.88 9.36 35.40
CA ILE A 262 -20.07 8.22 35.03
C ILE A 262 -20.76 6.98 35.57
N LYS A 263 -21.36 6.18 34.68
CA LYS A 263 -21.84 4.84 35.03
C LYS A 263 -20.66 4.07 35.62
N THR A 264 -20.82 3.60 36.85
CA THR A 264 -19.81 2.85 37.60
C THR A 264 -19.23 1.76 36.70
N LEU A 265 -18.00 1.94 36.23
CA LEU A 265 -17.19 0.83 35.73
C LEU A 265 -16.88 -0.02 36.95
N SER A 266 -17.73 -1.00 37.22
CA SER A 266 -17.50 -2.00 38.27
C SER A 266 -16.21 -2.73 37.94
N THR A 267 -15.16 -2.42 38.69
CA THR A 267 -13.82 -3.03 38.64
C THR A 267 -13.79 -4.40 39.32
N THR A 268 -14.80 -5.23 39.05
CA THR A 268 -14.82 -6.64 39.44
C THR A 268 -15.37 -7.45 38.29
N ASP A 269 -14.59 -7.54 37.21
CA ASP A 269 -14.46 -8.76 36.42
C ASP A 269 -13.11 -8.68 35.70
N ASN A 270 -12.29 -9.70 35.89
CA ASN A 270 -11.03 -9.93 35.18
C ASN A 270 -11.31 -10.32 33.72
N GLU A 271 -12.05 -9.51 32.98
CA GLU A 271 -12.14 -9.64 31.53
C GLU A 271 -11.15 -8.67 30.89
N GLN A 272 -10.16 -9.25 30.23
CA GLN A 272 -9.24 -8.55 29.33
C GLN A 272 -10.05 -7.68 28.35
N PRO A 273 -9.64 -6.43 28.06
CA PRO A 273 -10.24 -5.69 26.97
C PRO A 273 -9.81 -6.30 25.63
N CYS A 274 -10.78 -6.97 24.98
CA CYS A 274 -10.81 -7.47 23.60
C CYS A 274 -9.73 -8.47 23.19
N GLY A 275 -9.88 -9.71 23.67
CA GLY A 275 -9.54 -10.89 22.88
C GLY A 275 -10.62 -11.15 21.81
N ASP A 276 -10.18 -11.72 20.69
CA ASP A 276 -11.04 -12.15 19.58
C ASP A 276 -12.15 -13.09 20.06
N ASN A 277 -13.42 -12.67 19.95
CA ASN A 277 -14.51 -13.46 19.34
C ASN A 277 -15.90 -12.79 19.48
N GLU A 278 -16.68 -12.97 18.41
CA GLU A 278 -18.13 -12.85 18.26
C GLU A 278 -18.78 -11.47 17.98
N THR A 279 -19.04 -11.29 16.68
CA THR A 279 -20.37 -11.00 16.10
C THR A 279 -21.36 -10.18 16.92
N SER A 280 -21.33 -8.86 16.73
CA SER A 280 -22.57 -8.09 16.62
C SER A 280 -22.38 -6.88 15.71
N ASN A 281 -23.27 -6.79 14.73
CA ASN A 281 -23.49 -5.63 13.88
C ASN A 281 -23.77 -4.38 14.72
N THR A 282 -22.85 -3.43 14.72
CA THR A 282 -23.16 -2.01 14.61
C THR A 282 -21.97 -1.33 13.95
N ALA A 283 -22.26 -0.60 12.88
CA ALA A 283 -21.31 0.05 11.99
C ALA A 283 -20.21 0.81 12.73
N PHE A 284 -18.97 0.63 12.27
CA PHE A 284 -17.84 1.45 12.62
C PHE A 284 -18.01 2.82 11.94
N ASP A 285 -18.76 3.73 12.57
CA ASP A 285 -18.91 5.10 12.09
C ASP A 285 -17.69 5.94 12.48
N LEU A 286 -16.67 5.92 11.62
CA LEU A 286 -15.76 7.05 11.47
C LEU A 286 -16.57 8.25 10.92
N PRO A 287 -16.21 9.51 11.24
CA PRO A 287 -16.81 10.68 10.61
C PRO A 287 -16.42 10.70 9.12
N SER A 288 -17.18 9.98 8.31
CA SER A 288 -17.00 9.82 6.86
C SER A 288 -17.88 10.77 6.05
N LEU A 289 -18.53 11.73 6.71
CA LEU A 289 -19.22 12.84 6.03
C LEU A 289 -18.21 13.87 5.48
N GLN A 290 -17.30 13.40 4.64
CA GLN A 290 -16.81 14.17 3.52
C GLN A 290 -17.19 13.38 2.28
N ASN A 291 -18.44 13.53 1.84
CA ASN A 291 -18.73 13.33 0.43
C ASN A 291 -17.88 14.38 -0.30
N THR A 292 -16.70 14.00 -0.78
CA THR A 292 -15.96 14.81 -1.74
C THR A 292 -16.93 15.16 -2.85
N PHE A 293 -17.00 16.44 -3.25
CA PHE A 293 -17.98 16.90 -4.25
C PHE A 293 -17.94 15.99 -5.48
N VAL A 294 -19.01 15.21 -5.69
CA VAL A 294 -19.17 14.43 -6.91
C VAL A 294 -19.49 15.42 -8.02
N GLU A 295 -18.50 15.73 -8.84
CA GLU A 295 -18.67 16.62 -10.00
C GLU A 295 -19.78 16.13 -10.93
N GLY A 296 -20.42 17.09 -11.62
CA GLY A 296 -21.51 16.86 -12.57
C GLY A 296 -21.17 15.92 -13.73
N LYS A 297 -22.16 15.62 -14.56
CA LYS A 297 -22.13 14.55 -15.59
C LYS A 297 -21.16 14.75 -16.76
N ASP A 298 -20.39 15.84 -16.80
CA ASP A 298 -19.69 16.28 -18.02
C ASP A 298 -18.15 16.26 -17.92
N THR A 299 -17.57 15.71 -16.85
CA THR A 299 -16.11 15.55 -16.71
C THR A 299 -15.69 14.08 -16.75
N TRP A 300 -14.57 13.79 -17.42
CA TRP A 300 -13.96 12.47 -17.44
C TRP A 300 -13.31 12.19 -16.09
N LYS A 301 -13.79 11.14 -15.43
CA LYS A 301 -13.34 10.63 -14.13
C LYS A 301 -12.69 9.27 -14.33
N THR A 302 -11.89 8.81 -13.37
CA THR A 302 -11.25 7.48 -13.45
C THR A 302 -11.91 6.53 -12.46
N ALA A 303 -12.15 5.28 -12.87
CA ALA A 303 -12.66 4.24 -11.98
C ALA A 303 -11.88 2.95 -12.17
N PHE A 304 -11.73 2.21 -11.07
CA PHE A 304 -11.15 0.88 -11.05
C PHE A 304 -12.26 -0.14 -10.75
N LEU A 305 -12.52 -1.05 -11.69
CA LEU A 305 -13.51 -2.10 -11.55
C LEU A 305 -12.83 -3.46 -11.38
N ALA A 306 -13.17 -4.20 -10.33
CA ALA A 306 -12.82 -5.62 -10.23
C ALA A 306 -13.83 -6.43 -11.04
N PHE A 307 -13.34 -7.45 -11.75
CA PHE A 307 -14.19 -8.45 -12.40
C PHE A 307 -13.93 -9.84 -11.85
N GLY A 308 -14.96 -10.68 -11.82
CA GLY A 308 -14.87 -12.07 -11.36
C GLY A 308 -15.86 -13.00 -12.05
N SER A 309 -15.43 -14.20 -12.46
CA SER A 309 -16.27 -15.23 -13.07
C SER A 309 -15.86 -16.64 -12.66
N ASN A 310 -16.82 -17.51 -12.31
CA ASN A 310 -16.54 -18.91 -11.99
C ASN A 310 -17.51 -19.95 -12.60
N ILE A 311 -18.43 -19.51 -13.47
CA ILE A 311 -19.36 -20.40 -14.18
C ILE A 311 -19.03 -20.40 -15.67
N GLY A 312 -19.07 -21.58 -16.31
CA GLY A 312 -18.99 -21.71 -17.76
C GLY A 312 -17.66 -21.26 -18.35
N ASP A 313 -17.71 -20.64 -19.53
CA ASP A 313 -16.54 -20.06 -20.19
C ASP A 313 -16.19 -18.70 -19.58
N ARG A 314 -15.42 -18.76 -18.50
CA ARG A 314 -15.04 -17.61 -17.65
C ARG A 314 -14.40 -16.48 -18.46
N LEU A 315 -13.49 -16.81 -19.38
CA LEU A 315 -12.78 -15.81 -20.19
C LEU A 315 -13.73 -15.11 -21.16
N LYS A 316 -14.62 -15.87 -21.81
CA LYS A 316 -15.61 -15.32 -22.73
C LYS A 316 -16.60 -14.38 -22.04
N HIS A 317 -17.01 -14.70 -20.81
CA HIS A 317 -17.84 -13.80 -20.00
C HIS A 317 -17.12 -12.49 -19.69
N ILE A 318 -15.84 -12.54 -19.31
CA ILE A 318 -15.02 -11.35 -19.06
C ILE A 318 -14.86 -10.52 -20.34
N GLN A 319 -14.51 -11.15 -21.47
CA GLN A 319 -14.39 -10.47 -22.76
C GLN A 319 -15.70 -9.81 -23.21
N MET A 320 -16.84 -10.46 -22.98
CA MET A 320 -18.15 -9.88 -23.28
C MET A 320 -18.44 -8.66 -22.39
N ALA A 321 -18.14 -8.73 -21.09
CA ALA A 321 -18.30 -7.61 -20.18
C ALA A 321 -17.44 -6.40 -20.62
N LEU A 322 -16.18 -6.63 -20.99
CA LEU A 322 -15.32 -5.58 -21.56
C LEU A 322 -15.90 -5.00 -22.84
N LYS A 323 -16.42 -5.83 -23.75
CA LYS A 323 -17.04 -5.38 -25.00
C LYS A 323 -18.28 -4.53 -24.74
N LEU A 324 -19.10 -4.90 -23.76
CA LEU A 324 -20.29 -4.15 -23.37
C LEU A 324 -19.91 -2.79 -22.74
N LEU A 325 -18.91 -2.77 -21.85
CA LEU A 325 -18.37 -1.53 -21.30
C LEU A 325 -17.81 -0.61 -22.40
N SER A 326 -17.02 -1.15 -23.34
CA SER A 326 -16.44 -0.38 -24.45
C SER A 326 -17.46 0.13 -25.48
N LYS A 327 -18.68 -0.43 -25.53
CA LYS A 327 -19.76 0.08 -26.41
C LYS A 327 -20.40 1.36 -25.87
N GLU A 328 -20.32 1.60 -24.57
CA GLU A 328 -20.91 2.77 -23.94
C GLU A 328 -20.08 4.02 -24.26
N LYS A 329 -20.72 5.03 -24.87
CA LYS A 329 -20.03 6.29 -25.26
C LYS A 329 -19.46 7.06 -24.08
N THR A 330 -19.99 6.81 -22.89
CA THR A 330 -19.56 7.44 -21.63
C THR A 330 -18.39 6.73 -20.98
N ILE A 331 -17.87 5.64 -21.55
CA ILE A 331 -16.78 4.83 -20.99
C ILE A 331 -15.63 4.71 -22.00
N ARG A 332 -14.40 4.83 -21.50
CA ARG A 332 -13.17 4.50 -22.23
C ARG A 332 -12.30 3.62 -21.34
N ILE A 333 -12.11 2.36 -21.71
CA ILE A 333 -11.17 1.48 -21.02
C ILE A 333 -9.75 1.95 -21.31
N LEU A 334 -8.94 2.11 -20.27
CA LEU A 334 -7.54 2.53 -20.38
C LEU A 334 -6.62 1.33 -20.26
N ASN A 335 -6.70 0.61 -19.15
CA ASN A 335 -5.84 -0.53 -18.85
C ASN A 335 -6.66 -1.68 -18.28
N ILE A 336 -6.14 -2.90 -18.45
CA ILE A 336 -6.70 -4.12 -17.89
C ILE A 336 -5.54 -4.90 -17.28
N SER A 337 -5.74 -5.46 -16.09
CA SER A 337 -4.75 -6.28 -15.41
C SER A 337 -4.49 -7.61 -16.15
N SER A 338 -3.53 -8.39 -15.63
CA SER A 338 -3.46 -9.82 -15.87
C SER A 338 -4.74 -10.51 -15.39
N VAL A 339 -4.99 -11.71 -15.90
CA VAL A 339 -6.06 -12.59 -15.42
C VAL A 339 -5.49 -13.52 -14.37
N PHE A 340 -6.17 -13.62 -13.22
CA PHE A 340 -5.77 -14.49 -12.11
C PHE A 340 -6.84 -15.53 -11.81
N GLU A 341 -6.43 -16.78 -11.60
CA GLU A 341 -7.27 -17.83 -11.04
C GLU A 341 -7.02 -17.94 -9.54
N SER A 342 -8.09 -17.90 -8.75
CA SER A 342 -8.05 -17.97 -7.28
C SER A 342 -9.03 -19.02 -6.76
N GLU A 343 -8.72 -19.61 -5.61
CA GLU A 343 -9.70 -20.43 -4.91
C GLU A 343 -10.90 -19.60 -4.45
N PRO A 344 -12.10 -20.20 -4.33
CA PRO A 344 -13.22 -19.55 -3.67
C PRO A 344 -12.89 -19.18 -2.22
N MET A 345 -13.14 -17.92 -1.84
CA MET A 345 -12.83 -17.42 -0.49
C MET A 345 -13.82 -17.93 0.58
N TYR A 346 -15.11 -18.03 0.27
CA TYR A 346 -16.17 -18.34 1.26
C TYR A 346 -16.70 -19.77 1.17
N PHE A 347 -16.82 -20.31 -0.05
CA PHE A 347 -17.45 -21.60 -0.30
C PHE A 347 -16.52 -22.46 -1.16
N LYS A 348 -15.72 -23.29 -0.50
CA LYS A 348 -14.66 -24.09 -1.13
C LYS A 348 -15.16 -25.12 -2.16
N ASP A 349 -16.43 -25.50 -2.09
CA ASP A 349 -17.05 -26.47 -3.02
C ASP A 349 -17.37 -25.90 -4.41
N GLN A 350 -16.94 -24.67 -4.72
CA GLN A 350 -17.18 -24.01 -6.01
C GLN A 350 -15.98 -24.12 -6.95
N SER A 351 -16.23 -23.97 -8.26
CA SER A 351 -15.16 -23.83 -9.25
C SER A 351 -14.30 -22.58 -8.97
N PRO A 352 -12.98 -22.62 -9.27
CA PRO A 352 -12.08 -21.48 -9.12
C PRO A 352 -12.54 -20.24 -9.88
N PHE A 353 -12.36 -19.07 -9.28
CA PHE A 353 -12.70 -17.78 -9.87
C PHE A 353 -11.60 -17.29 -10.79
N MET A 354 -11.98 -16.70 -11.92
CA MET A 354 -11.13 -15.91 -12.79
C MET A 354 -11.37 -14.43 -12.49
N ASN A 355 -10.35 -13.74 -12.01
CA ASN A 355 -10.42 -12.37 -11.51
C ASN A 355 -9.43 -11.43 -12.22
N GLY A 356 -9.72 -10.14 -12.15
CA GLY A 356 -8.81 -9.07 -12.55
C GLY A 356 -9.40 -7.69 -12.28
N CYS A 357 -8.74 -6.66 -12.80
CA CYS A 357 -9.10 -5.26 -12.62
C CYS A 357 -9.09 -4.52 -13.97
N ILE A 358 -10.00 -3.57 -14.10
CA ILE A 358 -10.13 -2.68 -15.26
C ILE A 358 -9.95 -1.25 -14.76
N GLU A 359 -9.05 -0.51 -15.37
CA GLU A 359 -8.98 0.94 -15.25
C GLU A 359 -9.74 1.55 -16.43
N LEU A 360 -10.68 2.44 -16.13
CA LEU A 360 -11.46 3.13 -17.16
C LEU A 360 -11.64 4.60 -16.83
N LYS A 361 -11.79 5.40 -17.89
CA LYS A 361 -12.35 6.74 -17.82
C LYS A 361 -13.85 6.68 -18.03
N THR A 362 -14.61 7.47 -17.27
CA THR A 362 -16.07 7.53 -17.35
C THR A 362 -16.62 8.94 -17.17
N LEU A 363 -17.71 9.27 -17.86
CA LEU A 363 -18.50 10.49 -17.61
C LEU A 363 -19.57 10.27 -16.52
N LEU A 364 -19.88 9.00 -16.22
CA LEU A 364 -20.95 8.60 -15.30
C LEU A 364 -20.56 8.84 -13.85
N ALA A 365 -21.48 9.35 -13.03
CA ALA A 365 -21.30 9.39 -11.58
C ALA A 365 -21.22 7.97 -10.98
N PRO A 366 -20.65 7.77 -9.77
CA PRO A 366 -20.47 6.44 -9.18
C PRO A 366 -21.74 5.57 -9.15
N ARG A 367 -22.89 6.15 -8.78
CA ARG A 367 -24.19 5.46 -8.79
C ARG A 367 -24.65 5.05 -10.20
N GLU A 368 -24.38 5.88 -11.20
CA GLU A 368 -24.75 5.59 -12.59
C GLU A 368 -23.85 4.49 -13.17
N LEU A 369 -22.57 4.52 -12.83
CA LEU A 369 -21.64 3.44 -13.15
C LEU A 369 -22.06 2.12 -12.49
N LEU A 370 -22.46 2.14 -11.21
CA LEU A 370 -22.98 0.95 -10.53
C LEU A 370 -24.23 0.38 -11.22
N LYS A 371 -25.16 1.26 -11.64
CA LYS A 371 -26.35 0.85 -12.40
C LYS A 371 -25.98 0.19 -13.73
N LEU A 372 -24.99 0.73 -14.43
CA LEU A 372 -24.49 0.14 -15.67
C LEU A 372 -23.81 -1.21 -15.43
N CYS A 373 -22.98 -1.35 -14.39
CA CYS A 373 -22.38 -2.64 -14.01
C CYS A 373 -23.47 -3.69 -13.75
N LYS A 374 -24.47 -3.36 -12.93
CA LYS A 374 -25.63 -4.25 -12.69
C LYS A 374 -26.39 -4.57 -13.97
N LYS A 375 -26.60 -3.59 -14.86
CA LYS A 375 -27.26 -3.83 -16.15
C LYS A 375 -26.51 -4.89 -16.97
N ILE A 376 -25.19 -4.77 -17.08
CA ILE A 376 -24.34 -5.73 -17.81
C ILE A 376 -24.42 -7.13 -17.19
N GLU A 377 -24.40 -7.22 -15.86
CA GLU A 377 -24.50 -8.50 -15.14
C GLU A 377 -25.85 -9.21 -15.37
N TYR A 378 -26.95 -8.50 -15.15
CA TYR A 378 -28.29 -9.11 -15.08
C TYR A 378 -28.98 -9.19 -16.45
N GLU A 379 -28.89 -8.14 -17.28
CA GLU A 379 -29.64 -8.07 -18.55
C GLU A 379 -28.91 -8.77 -19.69
N GLU A 380 -27.59 -8.57 -19.80
CA GLU A 380 -26.80 -9.02 -20.96
C GLU A 380 -26.13 -10.38 -20.74
N LEU A 381 -25.65 -10.65 -19.52
CA LEU A 381 -24.93 -11.88 -19.18
C LEU A 381 -25.71 -12.85 -18.27
N GLN A 382 -27.01 -12.55 -18.06
CA GLN A 382 -28.00 -13.39 -17.38
C GLN A 382 -27.49 -13.98 -16.05
N ARG A 383 -26.93 -13.13 -15.19
CA ARG A 383 -26.50 -13.54 -13.84
C ARG A 383 -27.67 -14.12 -13.04
N ILE A 384 -27.56 -15.39 -12.64
CA ILE A 384 -28.50 -16.03 -11.69
C ILE A 384 -27.90 -15.92 -10.29
N LYS A 385 -28.47 -15.03 -9.44
CA LYS A 385 -28.03 -14.90 -8.05
C LYS A 385 -28.69 -15.98 -7.19
N HIS A 386 -27.97 -17.08 -6.92
CA HIS A 386 -28.47 -18.14 -6.03
C HIS A 386 -28.44 -17.73 -4.54
N PHE A 387 -27.33 -17.13 -4.08
CA PHE A 387 -27.12 -16.59 -2.73
C PHE A 387 -25.89 -15.66 -2.71
N ASP A 388 -25.66 -14.91 -1.62
CA ASP A 388 -24.53 -13.99 -1.51
C ASP A 388 -23.17 -14.72 -1.52
N ASN A 389 -22.22 -14.21 -2.31
CA ASN A 389 -20.93 -14.85 -2.60
C ASN A 389 -21.02 -16.24 -3.27
N GLY A 390 -22.17 -16.56 -3.89
CA GLY A 390 -22.36 -17.78 -4.68
C GLY A 390 -21.68 -17.77 -6.06
N PRO A 391 -21.83 -18.87 -6.82
CA PRO A 391 -21.37 -18.97 -8.20
C PRO A 391 -22.01 -17.91 -9.09
N ARG A 392 -21.24 -17.37 -10.06
CA ARG A 392 -21.69 -16.32 -10.97
C ARG A 392 -20.98 -16.36 -12.33
N THR A 393 -21.73 -16.00 -13.37
CA THR A 393 -21.23 -15.86 -14.74
C THR A 393 -20.30 -14.66 -14.88
N ILE A 394 -20.63 -13.53 -14.23
CA ILE A 394 -19.78 -12.36 -14.12
C ILE A 394 -20.17 -11.52 -12.89
N ASP A 395 -19.21 -10.76 -12.37
CA ASP A 395 -19.34 -9.80 -11.27
C ASP A 395 -18.49 -8.57 -11.65
N LEU A 396 -19.02 -7.36 -11.49
CA LEU A 396 -18.33 -6.10 -11.74
C LEU A 396 -18.50 -5.15 -10.56
N ASP A 397 -17.47 -5.08 -9.71
CA ASP A 397 -17.47 -4.26 -8.50
C ASP A 397 -16.62 -3.00 -8.69
N ILE A 398 -17.16 -1.85 -8.28
CA ILE A 398 -16.38 -0.60 -8.21
C ILE A 398 -15.44 -0.69 -7.02
N VAL A 399 -14.13 -0.76 -7.27
CA VAL A 399 -13.10 -0.84 -6.23
C VAL A 399 -12.70 0.55 -5.75
N MET A 400 -12.40 1.44 -6.69
CA MET A 400 -11.98 2.82 -6.43
C MET A 400 -12.53 3.75 -7.50
N TYR A 401 -12.65 5.03 -7.16
CA TYR A 401 -13.18 6.05 -8.04
C TYR A 401 -12.47 7.38 -7.78
N LEU A 402 -12.03 8.06 -8.83
CA LEU A 402 -11.31 9.31 -8.78
C LEU A 402 -12.08 10.39 -9.53
N ASN A 403 -12.03 11.63 -9.03
CA ASN A 403 -12.62 12.78 -9.72
C ASN A 403 -11.77 13.19 -10.95
N SER A 404 -12.18 14.26 -11.64
CA SER A 404 -11.50 14.72 -12.86
C SER A 404 -10.09 15.28 -12.62
N VAL A 405 -9.78 15.65 -11.37
CA VAL A 405 -8.47 16.15 -10.93
C VAL A 405 -7.57 15.01 -10.44
N GLY A 406 -8.10 13.79 -10.32
CA GLY A 406 -7.36 12.61 -9.87
C GLY A 406 -7.33 12.42 -8.35
N GLU A 407 -8.27 13.01 -7.61
CA GLU A 407 -8.44 12.76 -6.17
C GLU A 407 -9.46 11.65 -5.93
N ASP A 408 -9.21 10.79 -4.92
CA ASP A 408 -10.14 9.73 -4.54
C ASP A 408 -11.48 10.27 -4.04
N VAL A 409 -12.56 9.66 -4.56
CA VAL A 409 -13.94 9.94 -4.16
C VAL A 409 -14.38 8.91 -3.13
N LEU A 410 -14.78 9.40 -1.96
CA LEU A 410 -15.38 8.59 -0.92
C LEU A 410 -16.90 8.61 -1.06
N VAL A 411 -17.50 7.42 -1.05
CA VAL A 411 -18.96 7.25 -1.00
C VAL A 411 -19.26 6.27 0.11
N ASN A 412 -20.07 6.67 1.09
CA ASN A 412 -20.55 5.80 2.16
C ASN A 412 -22.08 5.90 2.21
N GLU A 413 -22.75 5.10 1.39
CA GLU A 413 -24.19 5.04 1.27
C GLU A 413 -24.68 3.60 1.45
N ALA A 414 -25.97 3.43 1.76
CA ALA A 414 -26.53 2.12 2.08
C ALA A 414 -26.38 1.08 0.94
N ASP A 415 -26.32 1.54 -0.32
CA ASP A 415 -26.24 0.69 -1.51
C ASP A 415 -24.90 0.78 -2.27
N LEU A 416 -24.00 1.69 -1.89
CA LEU A 416 -22.70 1.89 -2.55
C LEU A 416 -21.65 2.40 -1.55
N ASN A 417 -20.53 1.68 -1.47
CA ASN A 417 -19.38 2.03 -0.66
C ASN A 417 -18.12 2.11 -1.54
N ILE A 418 -17.45 3.26 -1.55
CA ILE A 418 -16.21 3.52 -2.30
C ILE A 418 -15.20 4.19 -1.36
N PRO A 419 -13.96 3.67 -1.25
CA PRO A 419 -13.46 2.45 -1.88
C PRO A 419 -14.21 1.20 -1.39
N HIS A 420 -14.14 0.10 -2.16
CA HIS A 420 -14.88 -1.11 -1.82
C HIS A 420 -14.44 -1.64 -0.44
N PRO A 421 -15.38 -1.87 0.52
CA PRO A 421 -15.05 -2.05 1.93
C PRO A 421 -14.18 -3.29 2.21
N ARG A 422 -14.23 -4.29 1.33
CA ARG A 422 -13.49 -5.56 1.48
C ARG A 422 -12.28 -5.68 0.55
N MET A 423 -11.89 -4.62 -0.15
CA MET A 423 -10.77 -4.71 -1.09
C MET A 423 -9.47 -5.09 -0.38
N LEU A 424 -9.24 -4.57 0.84
CA LEU A 424 -8.04 -4.79 1.63
C LEU A 424 -7.89 -6.21 2.20
N GLU A 425 -8.90 -7.06 2.05
CA GLU A 425 -8.89 -8.45 2.53
C GLU A 425 -8.60 -9.47 1.42
N ARG A 426 -8.51 -9.04 0.15
CA ARG A 426 -8.63 -9.93 -1.02
C ARG A 426 -7.45 -9.80 -1.97
N THR A 427 -6.56 -10.79 -2.01
CA THR A 427 -5.42 -10.79 -2.95
C THR A 427 -5.87 -10.76 -4.41
N PHE A 428 -6.95 -11.46 -4.75
CA PHE A 428 -7.53 -11.47 -6.11
C PHE A 428 -8.14 -10.12 -6.54
N VAL A 429 -8.24 -9.13 -5.64
CA VAL A 429 -8.56 -7.73 -5.94
C VAL A 429 -7.29 -6.88 -5.93
N LEU A 430 -6.48 -7.00 -4.87
CA LEU A 430 -5.30 -6.15 -4.68
C LEU A 430 -4.17 -6.45 -5.68
N GLU A 431 -3.86 -7.70 -5.99
CA GLU A 431 -2.80 -8.06 -6.94
C GLU A 431 -3.05 -7.49 -8.35
N PRO A 432 -4.23 -7.70 -8.99
CA PRO A 432 -4.52 -7.07 -10.28
C PRO A 432 -4.64 -5.54 -10.20
N LEU A 433 -5.13 -4.98 -9.08
CA LEU A 433 -5.19 -3.53 -8.90
C LEU A 433 -3.78 -2.92 -8.86
N CYS A 434 -2.84 -3.52 -8.12
CA CYS A 434 -1.45 -3.07 -8.02
C CYS A 434 -0.62 -3.28 -9.30
N GLU A 435 -1.17 -3.96 -10.33
CA GLU A 435 -0.59 -3.90 -11.67
C GLU A 435 -0.90 -2.57 -12.38
N LEU A 436 -1.95 -1.86 -11.95
CA LEU A 436 -2.47 -0.64 -12.59
C LEU A 436 -2.17 0.63 -11.78
N ILE A 437 -2.10 0.55 -10.45
CA ILE A 437 -1.77 1.69 -9.58
C ILE A 437 -0.33 1.62 -9.07
N SER A 438 0.29 2.78 -8.89
CA SER A 438 1.69 2.87 -8.45
C SER A 438 1.88 2.48 -6.98
N PRO A 439 3.10 2.09 -6.56
CA PRO A 439 3.39 1.76 -5.16
C PRO A 439 3.18 2.90 -4.17
N ARG A 440 3.10 4.16 -4.64
CA ARG A 440 2.85 5.33 -3.79
C ARG A 440 1.36 5.63 -3.62
N TYR A 441 0.50 4.94 -4.35
CA TYR A 441 -0.93 5.17 -4.28
C TYR A 441 -1.46 4.77 -2.90
N LEU A 442 -1.98 5.75 -2.18
CA LEU A 442 -2.49 5.57 -0.82
C LEU A 442 -3.96 5.17 -0.86
N HIS A 443 -4.35 4.24 -0.01
CA HIS A 443 -5.76 3.93 0.18
C HIS A 443 -6.46 5.13 0.86
N PRO A 444 -7.60 5.63 0.34
CA PRO A 444 -8.12 6.94 0.72
C PRO A 444 -8.69 7.00 2.15
N VAL A 445 -9.03 5.85 2.74
CA VAL A 445 -9.52 5.79 4.13
C VAL A 445 -8.39 5.58 5.12
N THR A 446 -7.37 4.79 4.76
CA THR A 446 -6.31 4.38 5.70
C THR A 446 -5.03 5.19 5.55
N ALA A 447 -4.88 5.93 4.44
CA ALA A 447 -3.70 6.71 4.10
C ALA A 447 -2.38 5.88 4.04
N GLU A 448 -2.49 4.56 3.90
CA GLU A 448 -1.36 3.64 3.70
C GLU A 448 -1.27 3.23 2.23
N PRO A 449 -0.07 2.95 1.69
CA PRO A 449 0.08 2.40 0.34
C PRO A 449 -0.70 1.10 0.16
N ILE A 450 -1.46 0.98 -0.93
CA ILE A 450 -2.27 -0.23 -1.20
C ILE A 450 -1.37 -1.48 -1.35
N VAL A 451 -0.16 -1.30 -1.90
CA VAL A 451 0.83 -2.38 -2.02
C VAL A 451 1.30 -2.93 -0.67
N ASP A 452 1.23 -2.15 0.41
CA ASP A 452 1.61 -2.60 1.75
C ASP A 452 0.55 -3.56 2.32
N TYR A 453 -0.74 -3.32 2.06
CA TYR A 453 -1.79 -4.29 2.40
C TYR A 453 -1.62 -5.60 1.63
N LEU A 454 -1.32 -5.54 0.33
CA LEU A 454 -1.04 -6.73 -0.47
C LEU A 454 0.13 -7.54 0.11
N LYS A 455 1.20 -6.84 0.52
CA LYS A 455 2.35 -7.45 1.19
C LYS A 455 1.96 -8.10 2.52
N GLN A 456 1.22 -7.39 3.38
CA GLN A 456 0.77 -7.88 4.68
C GLN A 456 -0.10 -9.15 4.56
N ILE A 457 -0.93 -9.28 3.52
CA ILE A 457 -1.71 -10.50 3.30
C ILE A 457 -0.78 -11.66 2.94
N TYR A 458 0.14 -11.46 1.99
CA TYR A 458 1.06 -12.53 1.59
C TYR A 458 2.04 -12.95 2.69
N GLU A 459 2.41 -12.05 3.60
CA GLU A 459 3.24 -12.36 4.77
C GLU A 459 2.54 -13.32 5.76
N LYS A 460 1.21 -13.45 5.71
CA LYS A 460 0.48 -14.47 6.49
C LYS A 460 0.71 -15.90 5.97
N GLN A 461 1.22 -16.04 4.74
CA GLN A 461 1.52 -17.33 4.09
C GLN A 461 0.33 -18.31 4.06
N ASN A 462 -0.89 -17.79 3.92
CA ASN A 462 -2.08 -18.60 3.70
C ASN A 462 -2.11 -19.12 2.25
N ASP A 463 -2.34 -20.41 2.07
CA ASP A 463 -2.44 -21.00 0.74
C ASP A 463 -3.66 -20.47 -0.04
N GLU A 464 -4.74 -20.12 0.66
CA GLU A 464 -5.98 -19.59 0.06
C GLU A 464 -5.80 -18.24 -0.65
N ASP A 465 -4.77 -17.49 -0.26
CA ASP A 465 -4.43 -16.19 -0.83
C ASP A 465 -3.54 -16.31 -2.09
N THR A 466 -3.14 -17.54 -2.44
CA THR A 466 -2.29 -17.84 -3.60
C THR A 466 -3.05 -17.69 -4.92
N LEU A 467 -2.39 -17.08 -5.90
CA LEU A 467 -2.95 -16.82 -7.23
C LEU A 467 -2.17 -17.55 -8.32
N TRP A 468 -2.90 -18.01 -9.32
CA TRP A 468 -2.34 -18.45 -10.60
C TRP A 468 -2.58 -17.38 -11.65
N LYS A 469 -1.53 -16.84 -12.28
CA LYS A 469 -1.73 -16.05 -13.49
C LYS A 469 -2.08 -16.98 -14.65
N LEU A 470 -3.09 -16.57 -15.43
CA LEU A 470 -3.50 -17.24 -16.66
C LEU A 470 -3.18 -16.35 -17.87
N VAL A 471 -2.48 -16.91 -18.85
CA VAL A 471 -2.30 -16.31 -20.19
C VAL A 471 -3.14 -17.13 -21.18
N PRO A 472 -4.19 -16.56 -21.79
CA PRO A 472 -5.05 -17.28 -22.72
C PRO A 472 -4.29 -17.91 -23.89
N LEU A 473 -4.77 -19.07 -24.33
CA LEU A 473 -4.41 -19.71 -25.58
C LEU A 473 -5.69 -19.99 -26.38
N PRO A 474 -5.63 -20.02 -27.73
CA PRO A 474 -6.81 -20.26 -28.55
C PRO A 474 -7.51 -21.57 -28.20
N SER A 475 -8.84 -21.49 -28.08
CA SER A 475 -9.70 -22.65 -27.86
C SER A 475 -9.65 -23.59 -29.08
N ARG A 476 -9.80 -24.90 -28.86
CA ARG A 476 -9.88 -25.92 -29.93
C ARG A 476 -11.18 -26.70 -29.84
N ASP A 477 -11.65 -27.23 -30.97
CA ASP A 477 -12.92 -27.95 -31.09
C ASP A 477 -13.08 -29.00 -29.97
N ASN A 478 -14.13 -28.84 -29.16
CA ASN A 478 -14.51 -29.71 -28.03
C ASN A 478 -13.53 -29.77 -26.83
N THR A 479 -12.57 -28.85 -26.71
CA THR A 479 -11.68 -28.76 -25.52
C THR A 479 -12.06 -27.61 -24.61
N GLU A 480 -11.83 -27.77 -23.29
CA GLU A 480 -11.93 -26.67 -22.32
C GLU A 480 -11.00 -25.50 -22.69
N SER A 481 -11.30 -24.30 -22.21
CA SER A 481 -10.47 -23.10 -22.41
C SER A 481 -9.02 -23.35 -21.98
N ARG A 482 -8.06 -22.99 -22.83
CA ARG A 482 -6.63 -23.31 -22.65
C ARG A 482 -5.86 -22.08 -22.15
N PHE A 483 -4.89 -22.30 -21.27
CA PHE A 483 -4.07 -21.24 -20.68
C PHE A 483 -2.64 -21.72 -20.44
N LEU A 484 -1.66 -20.83 -20.57
CA LEU A 484 -0.40 -20.96 -19.83
C LEU A 484 -0.66 -20.53 -18.39
N LYS A 485 -0.19 -21.32 -17.42
CA LYS A 485 -0.48 -21.12 -16.00
C LYS A 485 0.80 -20.86 -15.22
N PHE A 486 0.79 -19.81 -14.40
CA PHE A 486 1.95 -19.43 -13.58
C PHE A 486 1.53 -19.25 -12.11
N LYS A 487 1.91 -20.20 -11.24
CA LYS A 487 1.64 -20.14 -9.79
C LYS A 487 2.74 -19.38 -9.09
N THR A 488 2.39 -18.41 -8.26
CA THR A 488 3.34 -17.63 -7.47
C THR A 488 3.06 -17.72 -5.99
N ILE A 489 4.10 -17.87 -5.18
CA ILE A 489 4.04 -17.86 -3.71
C ILE A 489 5.01 -16.85 -3.13
N THR A 490 4.81 -16.49 -1.86
CA THR A 490 5.73 -15.63 -1.11
C THR A 490 6.49 -16.47 -0.10
N THR A 491 7.81 -16.53 -0.26
CA THR A 491 8.74 -17.23 0.63
C THR A 491 9.57 -16.22 1.39
N ILE A 492 9.89 -16.49 2.66
CA ILE A 492 10.81 -15.66 3.44
C ILE A 492 12.22 -16.20 3.20
N ASP A 493 13.14 -15.35 2.77
CA ASP A 493 14.56 -15.71 2.66
C ASP A 493 15.13 -15.90 4.07
N GLU A 494 15.63 -17.10 4.38
CA GLU A 494 16.11 -17.43 5.73
C GLU A 494 17.34 -16.62 6.16
N LEU A 495 18.13 -16.12 5.20
CA LEU A 495 19.36 -15.37 5.47
C LEU A 495 19.07 -13.88 5.65
N THR A 496 18.17 -13.31 4.85
CA THR A 496 17.88 -11.86 4.89
C THR A 496 16.63 -11.53 5.70
N GLY A 497 15.75 -12.50 5.93
CA GLY A 497 14.42 -12.28 6.52
C GLY A 497 13.45 -11.56 5.60
N GLU A 498 13.81 -11.33 4.33
CA GLU A 498 12.98 -10.59 3.38
C GLU A 498 11.97 -11.52 2.68
N ALA A 499 10.73 -11.07 2.59
CA ALA A 499 9.71 -11.74 1.79
C ALA A 499 10.00 -11.58 0.29
N LYS A 500 10.13 -12.71 -0.40
CA LYS A 500 10.37 -12.79 -1.84
C LYS A 500 9.26 -13.57 -2.52
N ARG A 501 8.70 -13.00 -3.58
CA ARG A 501 7.68 -13.67 -4.39
C ARG A 501 8.35 -14.42 -5.55
N ILE A 502 8.02 -15.70 -5.71
CA ILE A 502 8.65 -16.59 -6.70
C ILE A 502 7.60 -17.37 -7.49
N THR A 503 7.88 -17.67 -8.76
CA THR A 503 7.07 -18.61 -9.56
C THR A 503 7.45 -20.04 -9.19
N ILE A 504 6.48 -20.86 -8.74
CA ILE A 504 6.70 -22.27 -8.38
C ILE A 504 6.10 -23.28 -9.36
N SER A 505 5.23 -22.84 -10.27
CA SER A 505 4.77 -23.72 -11.35
C SER A 505 5.92 -24.13 -12.27
N PRO A 506 5.84 -25.32 -12.92
CA PRO A 506 6.90 -25.82 -13.80
C PRO A 506 7.30 -24.80 -14.88
N THR A 507 8.59 -24.77 -15.23
CA THR A 507 9.11 -23.94 -16.32
C THR A 507 8.65 -24.51 -17.66
N TYR A 508 8.10 -23.67 -18.54
CA TYR A 508 7.74 -24.11 -19.89
C TYR A 508 8.98 -24.28 -20.78
N ILE A 509 9.07 -25.42 -21.45
CA ILE A 509 10.09 -25.69 -22.47
C ILE A 509 9.57 -25.30 -23.87
N MET A 510 10.33 -24.44 -24.55
CA MET A 510 10.07 -24.05 -25.94
C MET A 510 11.18 -24.59 -26.85
N GLY A 511 10.86 -25.61 -27.65
CA GLY A 511 11.76 -26.23 -28.61
C GLY A 511 11.83 -25.44 -29.92
N ILE A 512 13.04 -25.04 -30.33
CA ILE A 512 13.29 -24.29 -31.56
C ILE A 512 13.21 -25.23 -32.76
N PHE A 513 12.30 -24.94 -33.69
CA PHE A 513 12.21 -25.61 -34.99
C PHE A 513 12.47 -24.60 -36.12
N ASN A 514 13.69 -24.58 -36.62
CA ASN A 514 14.04 -23.70 -37.74
C ASN A 514 13.64 -24.36 -39.07
N ALA A 515 12.57 -23.88 -39.67
CA ALA A 515 12.22 -24.14 -41.06
C ALA A 515 13.06 -23.22 -41.98
N THR A 516 14.39 -23.30 -41.88
CA THR A 516 15.33 -22.64 -42.81
C THR A 516 16.38 -23.61 -43.40
N PRO A 517 16.88 -23.37 -44.63
CA PRO A 517 17.87 -24.25 -45.26
C PRO A 517 19.20 -24.32 -44.49
N ASP A 518 19.62 -23.23 -43.86
CA ASP A 518 20.93 -23.07 -43.20
C ASP A 518 21.08 -23.83 -41.87
N SER A 519 20.02 -24.52 -41.42
CA SER A 519 19.96 -25.18 -40.11
C SER A 519 20.19 -26.69 -40.18
N PHE A 520 20.11 -27.30 -41.36
CA PHE A 520 20.39 -28.72 -41.56
C PHE A 520 21.86 -28.87 -41.98
N SER A 521 22.64 -29.59 -41.17
CA SER A 521 24.07 -29.83 -41.43
C SER A 521 24.35 -30.64 -42.69
N ASP A 522 23.31 -31.22 -43.27
CA ASP A 522 23.35 -31.94 -44.52
C ASP A 522 22.66 -31.06 -45.56
N GLY A 523 23.45 -30.23 -46.25
CA GLY A 523 22.93 -29.44 -47.35
C GLY A 523 22.26 -30.33 -48.40
N GLY A 524 21.04 -29.97 -48.81
CA GLY A 524 20.38 -30.52 -50.00
C GLY A 524 19.05 -31.25 -49.71
N ASP A 525 18.00 -30.81 -50.40
CA ASP A 525 16.78 -31.52 -50.78
C ASP A 525 15.76 -32.00 -49.70
N HIS A 526 16.11 -32.18 -48.43
CA HIS A 526 15.14 -32.57 -47.39
C HIS A 526 14.43 -31.39 -46.69
N PHE A 527 14.82 -30.15 -46.96
CA PHE A 527 14.25 -28.95 -46.35
C PHE A 527 12.76 -28.74 -46.67
N THR A 528 12.33 -29.10 -47.88
CA THR A 528 10.95 -28.96 -48.36
C THR A 528 10.06 -30.16 -48.03
N ASP A 529 10.62 -31.22 -47.43
CA ASP A 529 9.86 -32.41 -47.07
C ASP A 529 9.14 -32.24 -45.73
N ILE A 530 7.85 -31.91 -45.79
CA ILE A 530 6.97 -31.78 -44.63
C ILE A 530 6.99 -33.07 -43.80
N GLN A 531 7.11 -34.26 -44.41
CA GLN A 531 7.08 -35.51 -43.66
C GLN A 531 8.29 -35.66 -42.73
N SER A 532 9.48 -35.32 -43.22
CA SER A 532 10.70 -35.28 -42.41
C SER A 532 10.59 -34.26 -41.27
N GLN A 533 10.09 -33.05 -41.57
CA GLN A 533 9.86 -32.01 -40.55
C GLN A 533 8.89 -32.48 -39.46
N MET A 534 7.79 -33.13 -39.86
CA MET A 534 6.80 -33.71 -38.95
C MET A 534 7.39 -34.79 -38.04
N ASN A 535 8.27 -35.65 -38.58
CA ASN A 535 8.98 -36.65 -37.77
C ASN A 535 9.90 -36.00 -36.73
N SER A 536 10.60 -34.92 -37.08
CA SER A 536 11.42 -34.15 -36.15
C SER A 536 10.57 -33.50 -35.04
N VAL A 537 9.43 -32.89 -35.39
CA VAL A 537 8.49 -32.32 -34.41
C VAL A 537 7.95 -33.41 -33.47
N ALA A 538 7.56 -34.57 -34.00
CA ALA A 538 7.09 -35.70 -33.19
C ALA A 538 8.16 -36.18 -32.20
N ASN A 539 9.42 -36.24 -32.62
CA ASN A 539 10.53 -36.59 -31.75
C ASN A 539 10.76 -35.54 -30.64
N MET A 540 10.76 -34.25 -30.98
CA MET A 540 10.87 -33.16 -29.99
C MET A 540 9.73 -33.23 -28.97
N CYS A 541 8.50 -33.49 -29.42
CA CYS A 541 7.35 -33.65 -28.53
C CYS A 541 7.56 -34.83 -27.58
N LYS A 542 7.95 -35.99 -28.10
CA LYS A 542 8.22 -37.19 -27.30
C LYS A 542 9.31 -36.94 -26.25
N GLU A 543 10.39 -36.27 -26.62
CA GLU A 543 11.51 -35.97 -25.74
C GLU A 543 11.14 -35.00 -24.61
N ALA A 544 10.40 -33.93 -24.93
CA ALA A 544 9.92 -32.99 -23.92
C ALA A 544 8.88 -33.64 -22.99
N LEU A 545 7.86 -34.28 -23.56
CA LEU A 545 6.73 -34.85 -22.81
C LEU A 545 7.08 -36.09 -21.98
N THR A 546 8.33 -36.55 -22.04
CA THR A 546 8.84 -37.56 -21.11
C THR A 546 8.95 -37.02 -19.68
N LEU A 547 9.24 -35.72 -19.50
CA LEU A 547 9.47 -35.10 -18.19
C LEU A 547 8.56 -33.89 -17.90
N HIS A 548 7.89 -33.36 -18.94
CA HIS A 548 7.07 -32.15 -18.88
C HIS A 548 5.64 -32.45 -19.30
N ASP A 549 4.67 -31.74 -18.73
CA ASP A 549 3.26 -31.92 -19.07
C ASP A 549 2.90 -31.29 -20.43
N TYR A 550 3.62 -30.23 -20.80
CA TYR A 550 3.41 -29.45 -22.01
C TYR A 550 4.74 -29.22 -22.74
N VAL A 551 4.66 -29.05 -24.06
CA VAL A 551 5.77 -28.64 -24.90
C VAL A 551 5.31 -27.53 -25.83
N ILE A 552 6.13 -26.48 -25.95
CA ILE A 552 5.95 -25.44 -26.96
C ILE A 552 6.92 -25.72 -28.10
N ILE A 553 6.44 -25.75 -29.34
CA ILE A 553 7.30 -25.81 -30.53
C ILE A 553 7.26 -24.47 -31.23
N ASP A 554 8.41 -23.83 -31.37
CA ASP A 554 8.55 -22.51 -31.95
C ASP A 554 9.13 -22.60 -33.36
N ILE A 555 8.27 -22.34 -34.35
CA ILE A 555 8.54 -22.56 -35.76
C ILE A 555 9.03 -21.25 -36.38
N GLY A 556 10.29 -21.23 -36.84
CA GLY A 556 10.89 -20.06 -37.49
C GLY A 556 11.16 -20.31 -38.98
N GLY A 557 10.52 -19.53 -39.87
CA GLY A 557 10.76 -19.57 -41.31
C GLY A 557 11.81 -18.58 -41.81
N CYS A 558 12.19 -17.63 -40.95
CA CYS A 558 13.15 -16.56 -41.23
C CYS A 558 14.33 -16.60 -40.24
N SER A 559 15.53 -16.27 -40.71
CA SER A 559 16.73 -16.26 -39.88
C SER A 559 16.84 -14.93 -39.12
N THR A 560 16.94 -15.00 -37.80
CA THR A 560 17.14 -13.83 -36.93
C THR A 560 18.59 -13.67 -36.49
N ARG A 561 19.52 -14.39 -37.12
CA ARG A 561 20.96 -14.28 -36.84
C ARG A 561 21.49 -12.92 -37.31
N PRO A 562 22.43 -12.29 -36.59
CA PRO A 562 22.95 -10.99 -37.00
C PRO A 562 23.54 -11.02 -38.41
N ASN A 563 23.17 -10.03 -39.23
CA ASN A 563 23.54 -9.90 -40.65
C ASN A 563 23.06 -11.03 -41.58
N SER A 564 22.10 -11.85 -41.16
CA SER A 564 21.51 -12.86 -42.06
C SER A 564 20.61 -12.22 -43.12
N ILE A 565 20.62 -12.78 -44.32
CA ILE A 565 19.74 -12.34 -45.42
C ILE A 565 18.31 -12.71 -45.05
N GLN A 566 17.44 -11.70 -44.99
CA GLN A 566 16.02 -11.90 -44.73
C GLN A 566 15.34 -12.37 -46.01
N VAL A 567 14.57 -13.45 -45.90
CA VAL A 567 13.78 -13.97 -47.03
C VAL A 567 12.57 -13.07 -47.31
N SER A 568 11.93 -13.22 -48.47
CA SER A 568 10.66 -12.53 -48.72
C SER A 568 9.56 -13.09 -47.83
N GLU A 569 8.52 -12.28 -47.59
CA GLU A 569 7.36 -12.69 -46.81
C GLU A 569 6.66 -13.92 -47.41
N ALA A 570 6.50 -13.94 -48.74
CA ALA A 570 5.92 -15.09 -49.45
C ALA A 570 6.70 -16.39 -49.23
N GLU A 571 8.03 -16.30 -49.12
CA GLU A 571 8.87 -17.46 -48.84
C GLU A 571 8.79 -17.88 -47.37
N GLU A 572 8.68 -16.93 -46.44
CA GLU A 572 8.43 -17.24 -45.02
C GLU A 572 7.08 -17.94 -44.83
N LEU A 573 6.01 -17.43 -45.44
CA LEU A 573 4.68 -18.06 -45.46
C LEU A 573 4.73 -19.49 -45.99
N LYS A 574 5.43 -19.70 -47.11
CA LYS A 574 5.57 -21.02 -47.74
C LYS A 574 6.27 -22.03 -46.83
N ARG A 575 7.17 -21.57 -45.95
CA ARG A 575 7.92 -22.42 -45.03
C ARG A 575 7.15 -22.74 -43.76
N THR A 576 6.41 -21.79 -43.21
CA THR A 576 5.79 -21.91 -41.89
C THR A 576 4.36 -22.45 -41.95
N ILE A 577 3.50 -21.88 -42.80
CA ILE A 577 2.06 -22.14 -42.78
C ILE A 577 1.71 -23.60 -43.10
N PRO A 578 2.26 -24.25 -44.15
CA PRO A 578 1.97 -25.65 -44.45
C PRO A 578 2.38 -26.59 -43.31
N LEU A 579 3.51 -26.30 -42.65
CA LEU A 579 3.98 -27.09 -41.51
C LEU A 579 3.06 -26.93 -40.30
N ILE A 580 2.64 -25.70 -39.96
CA ILE A 580 1.69 -25.46 -38.85
C ILE A 580 0.40 -26.24 -39.08
N LYS A 581 -0.19 -26.16 -40.28
CA LYS A 581 -1.40 -26.92 -40.63
C LYS A 581 -1.18 -28.43 -40.49
N SER A 582 -0.07 -28.94 -41.04
CA SER A 582 0.28 -30.36 -40.95
C SER A 582 0.45 -30.84 -39.50
N ILE A 583 1.02 -30.00 -38.63
CA ILE A 583 1.15 -30.31 -37.19
C ILE A 583 -0.23 -30.37 -36.53
N ARG A 584 -1.14 -29.45 -36.86
CA ARG A 584 -2.48 -29.40 -36.27
C ARG A 584 -3.41 -30.51 -36.73
N GLU A 585 -3.29 -30.91 -38.00
CA GLU A 585 -4.13 -31.97 -38.58
C GLU A 585 -3.63 -33.38 -38.21
N ASN A 586 -2.40 -33.51 -37.68
CA ASN A 586 -1.83 -34.81 -37.35
C ASN A 586 -2.36 -35.35 -36.01
N SER A 587 -3.23 -36.35 -36.09
CA SER A 587 -3.82 -37.06 -34.95
C SER A 587 -2.83 -37.91 -34.13
N ASN A 588 -1.63 -38.18 -34.65
CA ASN A 588 -0.61 -38.95 -33.92
C ASN A 588 0.18 -38.08 -32.93
N LEU A 589 0.04 -36.75 -33.02
CA LEU A 589 0.67 -35.84 -32.07
C LEU A 589 -0.27 -35.59 -30.87
N PRO A 590 0.27 -35.43 -29.65
CA PRO A 590 -0.53 -35.15 -28.45
C PRO A 590 -1.03 -33.70 -28.46
N GLN A 591 -2.06 -33.41 -29.24
CA GLN A 591 -2.55 -32.04 -29.51
C GLN A 591 -2.84 -31.23 -28.23
N GLU A 592 -3.40 -31.85 -27.20
CA GLU A 592 -3.74 -31.18 -25.93
C GLU A 592 -2.51 -30.70 -25.15
N LYS A 593 -1.37 -31.38 -25.30
CA LYS A 593 -0.10 -31.07 -24.63
C LYS A 593 0.86 -30.25 -25.51
N LEU A 594 0.54 -30.13 -26.80
CA LEU A 594 1.34 -29.43 -27.80
C LEU A 594 0.83 -28.01 -28.05
N ILE A 595 1.67 -27.05 -27.68
CA ILE A 595 1.46 -25.63 -27.92
C ILE A 595 2.34 -25.22 -29.10
N LEU A 596 1.80 -24.46 -30.05
CA LEU A 596 2.56 -23.97 -31.19
C LEU A 596 2.82 -22.48 -31.07
N SER A 597 4.06 -22.12 -31.36
CA SER A 597 4.56 -20.76 -31.48
C SER A 597 5.12 -20.57 -32.89
N VAL A 598 5.02 -19.36 -33.42
CA VAL A 598 5.69 -18.96 -34.66
C VAL A 598 6.64 -17.79 -34.38
N ASP A 599 7.90 -17.94 -34.76
CA ASP A 599 8.96 -16.91 -34.64
C ASP A 599 8.89 -16.03 -35.90
N THR A 600 8.12 -14.95 -35.81
CA THR A 600 7.94 -13.99 -36.90
C THR A 600 7.72 -12.58 -36.38
N TYR A 601 8.26 -11.61 -37.12
CA TYR A 601 8.06 -10.18 -36.89
C TYR A 601 7.12 -9.54 -37.92
N ARG A 602 6.50 -10.35 -38.81
CA ARG A 602 5.62 -9.87 -39.89
C ARG A 602 4.16 -10.12 -39.55
N SER A 603 3.34 -9.09 -39.65
CA SER A 603 1.92 -9.13 -39.30
C SER A 603 1.12 -10.10 -40.17
N ASP A 604 1.38 -10.14 -41.49
CA ASP A 604 0.68 -11.04 -42.42
C ASP A 604 1.03 -12.52 -42.17
N VAL A 605 2.28 -12.83 -41.81
CA VAL A 605 2.68 -14.19 -41.40
C VAL A 605 2.00 -14.59 -40.10
N ALA A 606 1.95 -13.68 -39.11
CA ALA A 606 1.26 -13.92 -37.85
C ALA A 606 -0.24 -14.17 -38.06
N LYS A 607 -0.90 -13.37 -38.91
CA LYS A 607 -2.32 -13.50 -39.26
C LYS A 607 -2.63 -14.87 -39.89
N GLU A 608 -1.85 -15.29 -40.88
CA GLU A 608 -2.02 -16.59 -41.53
C GLU A 608 -1.67 -17.76 -40.58
N ALA A 609 -0.70 -17.57 -39.68
CA ALA A 609 -0.35 -18.58 -38.68
C ALA A 609 -1.46 -18.77 -37.64
N ILE A 610 -2.13 -17.69 -37.21
CA ILE A 610 -3.32 -17.75 -36.34
C ILE A 610 -4.44 -18.51 -37.04
N ALA A 611 -4.72 -18.20 -38.31
CA ALA A 611 -5.70 -18.93 -39.11
C ALA A 611 -5.34 -20.43 -39.29
N ALA A 612 -4.05 -20.76 -39.31
CA ALA A 612 -3.55 -22.13 -39.33
C ALA A 612 -3.55 -22.85 -37.95
N GLY A 613 -3.89 -22.13 -36.87
CA GLY A 613 -4.02 -22.68 -35.52
C GLY A 613 -2.79 -22.54 -34.63
N VAL A 614 -1.92 -21.55 -34.84
CA VAL A 614 -0.84 -21.23 -33.88
C VAL A 614 -1.43 -20.68 -32.58
N ASP A 615 -0.79 -20.96 -31.43
CA ASP A 615 -1.25 -20.46 -30.13
C ASP A 615 -0.51 -19.19 -29.68
N ILE A 616 0.75 -19.04 -30.10
CA ILE A 616 1.67 -17.98 -29.66
C ILE A 616 2.31 -17.31 -30.88
N ILE A 617 2.35 -15.98 -30.88
CA ILE A 617 3.19 -15.20 -31.79
C ILE A 617 4.44 -14.75 -31.04
N ASN A 618 5.61 -15.19 -31.51
CA ASN A 618 6.90 -14.83 -30.96
C ASN A 618 7.57 -13.76 -31.84
N ASP A 619 7.51 -12.50 -31.40
CA ASP A 619 8.04 -11.38 -32.16
C ASP A 619 9.29 -10.80 -31.49
N ILE A 620 10.45 -11.11 -32.07
CA ILE A 620 11.76 -10.64 -31.62
C ILE A 620 11.89 -9.11 -31.58
N SER A 621 11.02 -8.38 -32.30
CA SER A 621 11.05 -6.93 -32.46
C SER A 621 10.10 -6.19 -31.51
N GLY A 622 9.18 -6.90 -30.83
CA GLY A 622 8.14 -6.28 -30.02
C GLY A 622 7.25 -5.30 -30.82
N GLY A 623 6.94 -5.64 -32.07
CA GLY A 623 6.11 -4.89 -33.01
C GLY A 623 6.81 -3.68 -33.63
N SER A 624 8.14 -3.61 -33.56
CA SER A 624 8.90 -2.46 -34.08
C SER A 624 9.24 -2.60 -35.57
N PHE A 625 9.29 -3.83 -36.10
CA PHE A 625 9.60 -4.06 -37.52
C PHE A 625 8.37 -3.95 -38.42
N ASP A 626 7.18 -4.19 -37.87
CA ASP A 626 5.90 -4.09 -38.59
C ASP A 626 4.87 -3.39 -37.71
N SER A 627 4.39 -2.23 -38.16
CA SER A 627 3.43 -1.41 -37.42
C SER A 627 2.06 -2.06 -37.25
N ASN A 628 1.70 -3.04 -38.08
CA ASN A 628 0.40 -3.72 -38.05
C ASN A 628 0.41 -4.96 -37.15
N MET A 629 1.57 -5.40 -36.65
CA MET A 629 1.67 -6.59 -35.80
C MET A 629 0.75 -6.49 -34.57
N LEU A 630 0.77 -5.34 -33.89
CA LEU A 630 -0.01 -5.13 -32.67
C LEU A 630 -1.52 -5.10 -32.95
N ASP A 631 -1.94 -4.64 -34.13
CA ASP A 631 -3.35 -4.67 -34.55
C ASP A 631 -3.83 -6.13 -34.72
N VAL A 632 -3.01 -6.99 -35.35
CA VAL A 632 -3.30 -8.43 -35.47
C VAL A 632 -3.44 -9.11 -34.10
N ILE A 633 -2.57 -8.79 -33.15
CA ILE A 633 -2.65 -9.35 -31.78
C ILE A 633 -3.90 -8.84 -31.05
N ALA A 634 -4.25 -7.56 -31.19
CA ALA A 634 -5.42 -6.95 -30.56
C ALA A 634 -6.75 -7.55 -31.08
N GLU A 635 -6.80 -7.91 -32.36
CA GLU A 635 -7.95 -8.61 -32.98
C GLU A 635 -8.14 -10.04 -32.45
N ASN A 636 -7.11 -10.65 -31.84
CA ASN A 636 -7.10 -12.04 -31.42
C ASN A 636 -6.81 -12.18 -29.91
N PRO A 637 -7.78 -11.91 -29.02
CA PRO A 637 -7.58 -11.76 -27.57
C PRO A 637 -7.18 -13.05 -26.82
N GLU A 638 -7.30 -14.20 -27.48
CA GLU A 638 -6.88 -15.52 -26.98
C GLU A 638 -5.48 -15.94 -27.45
N VAL A 639 -4.85 -15.18 -28.35
CA VAL A 639 -3.49 -15.46 -28.82
C VAL A 639 -2.48 -14.83 -27.87
N CYS A 640 -1.51 -15.64 -27.44
CA CYS A 640 -0.40 -15.17 -26.62
C CYS A 640 0.64 -14.45 -27.50
N TYR A 641 1.19 -13.34 -27.00
CA TYR A 641 2.19 -12.54 -27.69
C TYR A 641 3.46 -12.44 -26.85
N ILE A 642 4.59 -12.88 -27.41
CA ILE A 642 5.90 -12.67 -26.80
C ILE A 642 6.48 -11.38 -27.37
N LEU A 643 6.59 -10.39 -26.50
CA LEU A 643 7.19 -9.09 -26.76
C LEU A 643 8.67 -9.15 -26.36
N SER A 644 9.54 -9.22 -27.36
CA SER A 644 11.00 -9.27 -27.15
C SER A 644 11.65 -7.89 -27.30
N HIS A 645 12.78 -7.71 -26.62
CA HIS A 645 13.60 -6.51 -26.69
C HIS A 645 14.72 -6.60 -27.73
N ILE A 646 14.80 -5.60 -28.61
CA ILE A 646 15.90 -5.36 -29.55
C ILE A 646 16.06 -3.85 -29.79
N ARG A 647 17.27 -3.43 -30.18
CA ARG A 647 17.53 -2.08 -30.72
C ARG A 647 17.98 -2.19 -32.19
N GLY A 648 17.50 -1.27 -33.02
CA GLY A 648 17.74 -1.29 -34.46
C GLY A 648 17.10 -2.52 -35.10
N ASP A 649 17.70 -3.01 -36.17
CA ASP A 649 17.26 -4.16 -36.95
C ASP A 649 18.30 -5.29 -36.94
N ILE A 650 18.02 -6.38 -37.66
CA ILE A 650 18.88 -7.58 -37.71
C ILE A 650 20.29 -7.30 -38.27
N SER A 651 20.44 -6.26 -39.11
CA SER A 651 21.73 -5.83 -39.68
C SER A 651 22.46 -4.79 -38.82
N THR A 652 21.74 -3.99 -38.02
CA THR A 652 22.31 -2.88 -37.25
C THR A 652 22.49 -3.18 -35.76
N MET A 653 21.78 -4.16 -35.20
CA MET A 653 21.74 -4.46 -33.76
C MET A 653 23.12 -4.63 -33.10
N ASN A 654 24.12 -5.18 -33.80
CA ASN A 654 25.46 -5.39 -33.25
C ASN A 654 26.19 -4.07 -32.90
N LYS A 655 25.76 -2.94 -33.46
CA LYS A 655 26.35 -1.62 -33.21
C LYS A 655 25.66 -0.87 -32.06
N LEU A 656 24.51 -1.35 -31.59
CA LEU A 656 23.63 -0.66 -30.65
C LEU A 656 23.69 -1.26 -29.24
N THR A 657 24.88 -1.69 -28.81
CA THR A 657 25.11 -2.37 -27.52
C THR A 657 25.46 -1.43 -26.37
N HIS A 658 25.14 -0.14 -26.48
CA HIS A 658 25.48 0.90 -25.48
C HIS A 658 24.24 1.28 -24.68
N TYR A 659 24.20 0.94 -23.39
CA TYR A 659 23.02 1.13 -22.52
C TYR A 659 23.33 2.05 -21.33
N GLU A 660 24.33 2.91 -21.45
CA GLU A 660 24.70 3.86 -20.41
C GLU A 660 23.65 4.96 -20.26
N ASP A 661 23.07 5.42 -21.38
CA ASP A 661 22.02 6.43 -21.42
C ASP A 661 20.63 5.79 -21.57
N SER A 662 19.65 6.31 -20.83
CA SER A 662 18.24 5.95 -21.02
C SER A 662 17.65 6.73 -22.19
N ALA A 663 17.06 6.02 -23.15
CA ALA A 663 16.35 6.65 -24.26
C ALA A 663 15.11 7.43 -23.81
N LEU A 664 14.55 7.08 -22.66
CA LEU A 664 13.33 7.67 -22.08
C LEU A 664 13.63 8.55 -20.86
N GLY A 665 14.90 8.86 -20.60
CA GLY A 665 15.38 9.40 -19.32
C GLY A 665 14.57 10.57 -18.77
N ASP A 666 14.24 11.56 -19.60
CA ASP A 666 13.48 12.74 -19.18
C ASP A 666 11.97 12.47 -18.99
N CYS A 667 11.45 11.39 -19.58
CA CYS A 667 10.05 11.00 -19.49
C CYS A 667 9.77 10.16 -18.23
N VAL A 668 10.77 9.45 -17.70
CA VAL A 668 10.62 8.59 -16.51
C VAL A 668 10.72 9.43 -15.24
N GLN A 669 9.61 9.57 -14.53
CA GLN A 669 9.54 10.40 -13.32
C GLN A 669 10.02 9.64 -12.07
N GLN A 670 9.60 8.38 -11.93
CA GLN A 670 9.88 7.56 -10.75
C GLN A 670 10.07 6.10 -11.14
N GLU A 671 11.01 5.43 -10.47
CA GLU A 671 11.35 4.03 -10.69
C GLU A 671 11.24 3.26 -9.38
N PHE A 672 10.70 2.06 -9.43
CA PHE A 672 10.51 1.20 -8.28
C PHE A 672 11.07 -0.20 -8.55
N VAL A 673 11.69 -0.78 -7.54
CA VAL A 673 12.11 -2.18 -7.53
C VAL A 673 11.50 -2.85 -6.32
N ASN A 674 10.73 -3.92 -6.54
CA ASN A 674 9.96 -4.61 -5.50
C ASN A 674 9.07 -3.63 -4.71
N ASN A 675 8.40 -2.73 -5.43
CA ASN A 675 7.53 -1.66 -4.90
C ASN A 675 8.25 -0.58 -4.06
N THR A 676 9.58 -0.63 -3.92
CA THR A 676 10.37 0.40 -3.22
C THR A 676 10.98 1.37 -4.23
N ASP A 677 10.92 2.68 -3.94
CA ASP A 677 11.53 3.72 -4.77
C ASP A 677 13.05 3.49 -4.86
N ILE A 678 13.59 3.43 -6.08
CA ILE A 678 15.01 3.14 -6.30
C ILE A 678 15.93 4.21 -5.72
N GLN A 679 15.44 5.44 -5.52
CA GLN A 679 16.22 6.51 -4.88
C GLN A 679 16.50 6.23 -3.40
N GLN A 680 15.76 5.31 -2.78
CA GLN A 680 16.01 4.83 -1.42
C GLN A 680 17.03 3.66 -1.40
N LEU A 681 17.44 3.18 -2.57
CA LEU A 681 18.30 2.02 -2.78
C LEU A 681 19.65 2.45 -3.38
N ASP A 682 20.40 3.29 -2.66
CA ASP A 682 21.59 4.03 -3.12
C ASP A 682 22.62 3.22 -3.94
N LYS A 683 22.85 1.93 -3.62
CA LYS A 683 23.82 1.08 -4.34
C LYS A 683 23.24 0.33 -5.54
N LEU A 684 21.91 0.25 -5.63
CA LEU A 684 21.23 -0.56 -6.63
C LEU A 684 21.11 0.16 -7.97
N LYS A 685 20.95 1.49 -7.95
CA LYS A 685 20.72 2.29 -9.17
C LYS A 685 21.85 2.13 -10.18
N ASP A 686 23.10 2.30 -9.77
CA ASP A 686 24.27 2.25 -10.66
C ASP A 686 24.55 0.82 -11.17
N SER A 687 24.31 -0.18 -10.34
CA SER A 687 24.57 -1.59 -10.69
C SER A 687 23.49 -2.20 -11.59
N THR A 688 22.35 -1.52 -11.78
CA THR A 688 21.18 -2.02 -12.52
C THR A 688 20.83 -1.23 -13.79
N THR A 689 21.68 -0.27 -14.22
CA THR A 689 21.42 0.57 -15.40
C THR A 689 21.03 -0.22 -16.65
N LEU A 690 21.73 -1.31 -16.96
CA LEU A 690 21.42 -2.15 -18.12
C LEU A 690 20.00 -2.72 -18.09
N ILE A 691 19.63 -3.39 -16.99
CA ILE A 691 18.32 -4.07 -16.92
C ILE A 691 17.17 -3.08 -16.82
N ARG A 692 17.38 -1.92 -16.18
CA ARG A 692 16.39 -0.84 -16.12
C ARG A 692 16.16 -0.21 -17.48
N ASN A 693 17.22 0.10 -18.24
CA ASN A 693 17.07 0.62 -19.61
C ASN A 693 16.36 -0.38 -20.54
N ILE A 694 16.70 -1.68 -20.45
CA ILE A 694 15.95 -2.72 -21.16
C ILE A 694 14.49 -2.76 -20.71
N GLY A 695 14.23 -2.70 -19.40
CA GLY A 695 12.88 -2.65 -18.84
C GLY A 695 12.10 -1.43 -19.34
N GLN A 696 12.70 -0.25 -19.38
CA GLN A 696 12.06 0.96 -19.88
C GLN A 696 11.69 0.86 -21.36
N GLU A 697 12.60 0.35 -22.20
CA GLU A 697 12.34 0.13 -23.62
C GLU A 697 11.27 -0.94 -23.86
N ILE A 698 11.27 -2.04 -23.09
CA ILE A 698 10.15 -3.01 -23.11
C ILE A 698 8.85 -2.31 -22.69
N GLY A 699 8.89 -1.45 -21.68
CA GLY A 699 7.75 -0.69 -21.20
C GLY A 699 7.15 0.21 -22.28
N GLU A 700 7.97 0.88 -23.08
CA GLU A 700 7.51 1.67 -24.22
C GLU A 700 6.80 0.79 -25.27
N ARG A 701 7.36 -0.39 -25.58
CA ARG A 701 6.72 -1.34 -26.50
C ARG A 701 5.40 -1.87 -25.92
N TYR A 702 5.37 -2.15 -24.62
CA TYR A 702 4.17 -2.55 -23.90
C TYR A 702 3.08 -1.48 -24.00
N LEU A 703 3.40 -0.21 -23.76
CA LEU A 703 2.42 0.88 -23.88
C LEU A 703 1.83 0.98 -25.28
N ARG A 704 2.67 0.94 -26.31
CA ARG A 704 2.21 0.92 -27.71
C ARG A 704 1.28 -0.27 -28.00
N ALA A 705 1.55 -1.44 -27.40
CA ALA A 705 0.67 -2.60 -27.51
C ALA A 705 -0.68 -2.36 -26.85
N ILE A 706 -0.72 -1.82 -25.63
CA ILE A 706 -1.96 -1.49 -24.93
C ILE A 706 -2.77 -0.44 -25.68
N GLU A 707 -2.13 0.60 -26.22
CA GLU A 707 -2.76 1.66 -27.04
C GLU A 707 -3.44 1.10 -28.30
N LYS A 708 -2.84 0.06 -28.91
CA LYS A 708 -3.43 -0.68 -30.04
C LYS A 708 -4.52 -1.66 -29.65
N GLY A 709 -4.75 -1.86 -28.35
CA GLY A 709 -5.81 -2.71 -27.82
C GLY A 709 -5.36 -4.11 -27.40
N VAL A 710 -4.06 -4.44 -27.52
CA VAL A 710 -3.49 -5.67 -26.98
C VAL A 710 -3.73 -5.71 -25.47
N LYS A 711 -4.12 -6.87 -24.95
CA LYS A 711 -4.39 -7.02 -23.52
C LYS A 711 -3.14 -7.43 -22.78
N ARG A 712 -2.92 -6.86 -21.60
CA ARG A 712 -1.82 -7.24 -20.69
C ARG A 712 -1.75 -8.75 -20.46
N TRP A 713 -2.89 -9.42 -20.34
CA TRP A 713 -2.96 -10.87 -20.12
C TRP A 713 -2.43 -11.71 -21.30
N GLN A 714 -2.26 -11.14 -22.50
CA GLN A 714 -1.69 -11.84 -23.66
C GLN A 714 -0.16 -11.85 -23.65
N ILE A 715 0.46 -10.95 -22.88
CA ILE A 715 1.86 -10.60 -23.05
C ILE A 715 2.77 -11.46 -22.17
N ILE A 716 3.80 -12.01 -22.81
CA ILE A 716 5.04 -12.53 -22.21
C ILE A 716 6.17 -11.61 -22.68
N ILE A 717 7.18 -11.38 -21.83
CA ILE A 717 8.34 -10.55 -22.21
C ILE A 717 9.61 -11.38 -22.38
N ASP A 718 10.46 -10.99 -23.32
CA ASP A 718 11.82 -11.52 -23.48
C ASP A 718 12.82 -10.34 -23.52
N PRO A 719 13.83 -10.27 -22.62
CA PRO A 719 14.86 -9.23 -22.67
C PRO A 719 15.82 -9.37 -23.87
N GLY A 720 15.64 -10.39 -24.71
CA GLY A 720 16.28 -10.52 -26.02
C GLY A 720 17.77 -10.81 -25.93
N LEU A 721 18.15 -11.93 -25.32
CA LEU A 721 19.56 -12.33 -25.21
C LEU A 721 20.23 -12.35 -26.59
N GLY A 722 21.34 -11.62 -26.74
CA GLY A 722 22.10 -11.52 -27.99
C GLY A 722 21.52 -10.59 -29.07
N PHE A 723 20.39 -9.94 -28.82
CA PHE A 723 19.80 -8.95 -29.73
C PHE A 723 20.19 -7.54 -29.29
N ALA A 724 21.18 -6.94 -29.94
CA ALA A 724 21.80 -5.68 -29.51
C ALA A 724 22.40 -5.73 -28.09
N LYS A 725 22.94 -6.89 -27.68
CA LYS A 725 23.70 -7.05 -26.42
C LYS A 725 24.99 -7.84 -26.63
N ASN A 726 26.06 -7.41 -25.96
CA ASN A 726 27.33 -8.13 -25.93
C ASN A 726 27.32 -9.30 -24.93
N GLY A 727 28.37 -10.12 -24.93
CA GLY A 727 28.45 -11.31 -24.08
C GLY A 727 28.35 -11.03 -22.57
N LYS A 728 28.96 -9.94 -22.08
CA LYS A 728 28.90 -9.55 -20.67
C LYS A 728 27.50 -9.08 -20.28
N GLN A 729 26.86 -8.31 -21.15
CA GLN A 729 25.49 -7.83 -20.97
C GLN A 729 24.49 -9.00 -20.90
N ASN A 730 24.63 -10.02 -21.75
CA ASN A 730 23.79 -11.22 -21.68
C ASN A 730 23.86 -11.92 -20.32
N LEU A 731 25.07 -12.07 -19.76
CA LEU A 731 25.24 -12.63 -18.40
C LEU A 731 24.64 -11.73 -17.32
N GLN A 732 24.78 -10.41 -17.47
CA GLN A 732 24.19 -9.45 -16.54
C GLN A 732 22.65 -9.50 -16.56
N ILE A 733 22.04 -9.58 -17.74
CA ILE A 733 20.59 -9.74 -17.91
C ILE A 733 20.11 -10.99 -17.17
N ILE A 734 20.74 -12.15 -17.39
CA ILE A 734 20.37 -13.41 -16.71
C ILE A 734 20.41 -13.24 -15.18
N ARG A 735 21.46 -12.62 -14.63
CA ARG A 735 21.56 -12.36 -13.18
C ARG A 735 20.51 -11.41 -12.64
N GLN A 736 19.99 -10.52 -13.49
CA GLN A 736 19.09 -9.42 -13.11
C GLN A 736 17.63 -9.66 -13.50
N ILE A 737 17.25 -10.86 -13.95
CA ILE A 737 15.83 -11.23 -14.16
C ILE A 737 14.95 -11.00 -12.92
N PRO A 738 15.40 -11.29 -11.68
CA PRO A 738 14.61 -10.97 -10.49
C PRO A 738 14.31 -9.48 -10.37
N MET A 739 15.23 -8.61 -10.82
CA MET A 739 15.01 -7.16 -10.87
C MET A 739 13.96 -6.83 -11.92
N LEU A 740 14.11 -7.33 -13.16
CA LEU A 740 13.16 -7.05 -14.26
C LEU A 740 11.72 -7.46 -13.88
N LYS A 741 11.54 -8.65 -13.29
CA LYS A 741 10.22 -9.14 -12.85
C LYS A 741 9.59 -8.32 -11.72
N ASN A 742 10.37 -7.50 -11.03
CA ASN A 742 9.90 -6.64 -9.94
C ASN A 742 10.15 -5.15 -10.23
N TYR A 743 10.42 -4.80 -11.49
CA TYR A 743 10.66 -3.43 -11.92
C TYR A 743 9.35 -2.79 -12.34
N SER A 744 9.15 -1.55 -11.91
CA SER A 744 8.02 -0.73 -12.36
C SER A 744 8.42 0.73 -12.37
N PHE A 745 7.75 1.55 -13.16
CA PHE A 745 8.06 2.98 -13.23
C PHE A 745 6.85 3.79 -13.68
N ILE A 746 6.89 5.09 -13.38
CA ILE A 746 5.92 6.08 -13.84
C ILE A 746 6.59 6.88 -14.95
N MET A 747 5.91 7.01 -16.08
CA MET A 747 6.37 7.79 -17.22
C MET A 747 5.33 8.81 -17.63
N ASP A 748 5.79 10.00 -17.97
CA ASP A 748 4.95 11.04 -18.54
C ASP A 748 4.76 10.77 -20.02
N THR A 749 3.49 10.67 -20.42
CA THR A 749 3.08 10.72 -21.82
C THR A 749 2.43 12.07 -22.07
N GLN A 750 2.26 12.47 -23.34
CA GLN A 750 1.75 13.80 -23.71
C GLN A 750 0.43 14.17 -23.02
N ASP A 751 -0.39 13.17 -22.63
CA ASP A 751 -1.74 13.36 -22.09
C ASP A 751 -1.96 12.77 -20.67
N SER A 752 -1.01 12.05 -20.07
CA SER A 752 -1.16 11.45 -18.72
C SER A 752 0.13 10.87 -18.11
N HIS A 753 0.16 10.77 -16.78
CA HIS A 753 1.11 9.91 -16.05
C HIS A 753 0.70 8.44 -16.22
N THR A 754 1.58 7.62 -16.78
CA THR A 754 1.31 6.19 -17.00
C THR A 754 2.20 5.33 -16.12
N TYR A 755 1.60 4.38 -15.40
CA TYR A 755 2.32 3.42 -14.59
C TYR A 755 2.53 2.10 -15.35
N ILE A 756 3.78 1.64 -15.41
CA ILE A 756 4.15 0.37 -16.03
C ILE A 756 4.70 -0.56 -14.96
N ASN A 757 4.13 -1.74 -14.84
CA ASN A 757 4.54 -2.76 -13.88
C ASN A 757 4.87 -4.10 -14.56
N PHE A 758 6.10 -4.59 -14.40
CA PHE A 758 6.52 -5.91 -14.91
C PHE A 758 6.16 -7.07 -14.00
N ARG A 759 5.72 -6.80 -12.76
CA ARG A 759 5.25 -7.84 -11.85
C ARG A 759 4.15 -8.67 -12.51
N ASN A 760 4.25 -9.98 -12.33
CA ASN A 760 3.40 -10.99 -12.95
C ASN A 760 3.51 -11.13 -14.47
N ILE A 761 4.27 -10.33 -15.23
CA ILE A 761 4.50 -10.63 -16.66
C ILE A 761 5.49 -11.81 -16.76
N PRO A 762 5.11 -12.96 -17.37
CA PRO A 762 6.02 -14.08 -17.51
C PRO A 762 7.23 -13.72 -18.37
N VAL A 763 8.38 -14.29 -18.03
CA VAL A 763 9.64 -14.02 -18.74
C VAL A 763 10.09 -15.25 -19.51
N LEU A 764 10.30 -15.06 -20.82
CA LEU A 764 11.00 -16.00 -21.70
C LEU A 764 12.49 -15.65 -21.77
N LEU A 765 13.35 -16.68 -21.80
CA LEU A 765 14.77 -16.52 -22.17
C LEU A 765 15.19 -17.54 -23.22
N GLY A 766 15.87 -17.07 -24.28
CA GLY A 766 16.49 -17.92 -25.30
C GLY A 766 18.02 -17.97 -25.23
N PRO A 767 18.65 -18.70 -24.29
CA PRO A 767 20.12 -18.76 -24.17
C PRO A 767 20.78 -19.70 -25.19
N SER A 768 20.02 -20.60 -25.80
CA SER A 768 20.55 -21.78 -26.49
C SER A 768 21.50 -21.47 -27.66
N ARG A 769 22.68 -22.10 -27.62
CA ARG A 769 23.76 -22.00 -28.64
C ARG A 769 24.28 -20.59 -28.92
N LYS A 770 23.92 -19.58 -28.12
CA LYS A 770 24.33 -18.18 -28.30
C LYS A 770 25.85 -18.02 -28.21
N LYS A 771 26.40 -17.04 -28.92
CA LYS A 771 27.86 -16.79 -29.03
C LYS A 771 28.56 -16.55 -27.69
N PHE A 772 27.87 -15.96 -26.70
CA PHE A 772 28.47 -15.69 -25.40
C PHE A 772 28.83 -16.98 -24.64
N ILE A 773 28.08 -18.07 -24.83
CA ILE A 773 28.39 -19.38 -24.27
C ILE A 773 29.70 -19.88 -24.88
N GLY A 774 29.78 -19.92 -26.21
CA GLY A 774 30.99 -20.36 -26.92
C GLY A 774 32.22 -19.52 -26.63
N HIS A 775 32.08 -18.23 -26.34
CA HIS A 775 33.20 -17.39 -25.93
C HIS A 775 33.79 -17.82 -24.57
N ILE A 776 32.94 -18.22 -23.62
CA ILE A 776 33.34 -18.64 -22.27
C ILE A 776 33.87 -20.08 -22.30
N THR A 777 33.19 -20.99 -22.99
CA THR A 777 33.55 -22.41 -23.05
C THR A 777 34.59 -22.73 -24.12
N LYS A 778 34.91 -21.76 -24.98
CA LYS A 778 35.78 -21.90 -26.16
C LYS A 778 35.24 -22.84 -27.24
N ASP A 779 33.93 -23.08 -27.26
CA ASP A 779 33.25 -23.86 -28.31
C ASP A 779 32.93 -22.97 -29.53
N VAL A 780 33.67 -23.19 -30.61
CA VAL A 780 33.50 -22.46 -31.88
C VAL A 780 32.21 -22.86 -32.58
N ASP A 781 31.90 -24.17 -32.63
CA ASP A 781 30.65 -24.68 -33.21
C ASP A 781 29.47 -24.45 -32.26
N ALA A 782 28.34 -24.01 -32.82
CA ALA A 782 27.09 -23.87 -32.10
C ALA A 782 26.57 -25.20 -31.57
N LYS A 783 26.73 -26.31 -32.29
CA LYS A 783 26.25 -27.64 -31.84
C LYS A 783 26.99 -28.16 -30.60
N GLN A 784 28.27 -27.83 -30.45
CA GLN A 784 29.07 -28.24 -29.29
C GLN A 784 28.66 -27.53 -27.99
N ARG A 785 27.87 -26.46 -28.08
CA ARG A 785 27.42 -25.66 -26.92
C ARG A 785 26.20 -26.24 -26.21
N ASP A 786 25.64 -27.37 -26.66
CA ASP A 786 24.40 -27.91 -26.09
C ASP A 786 24.55 -28.33 -24.62
N PHE A 787 25.69 -28.94 -24.24
CA PHE A 787 25.98 -29.26 -22.85
C PHE A 787 26.02 -28.00 -21.97
N ALA A 788 26.78 -26.99 -22.37
CA ALA A 788 26.89 -25.72 -21.66
C ALA A 788 25.57 -24.94 -21.62
N THR A 789 24.74 -25.08 -22.66
CA THR A 789 23.37 -24.53 -22.68
C THR A 789 22.54 -25.11 -21.55
N GLY A 790 22.67 -26.41 -21.24
CA GLY A 790 21.98 -27.03 -20.10
C GLY A 790 22.29 -26.34 -18.76
N THR A 791 23.55 -25.96 -18.52
CA THR A 791 23.95 -25.20 -17.33
C THR A 791 23.34 -23.80 -17.31
N VAL A 792 23.37 -23.08 -18.44
CA VAL A 792 22.78 -21.73 -18.52
C VAL A 792 21.27 -21.77 -18.34
N VAL A 793 20.58 -22.77 -18.91
CA VAL A 793 19.14 -22.99 -18.73
C VAL A 793 18.79 -23.20 -17.26
N ALA A 794 19.54 -24.06 -16.55
CA ALA A 794 19.32 -24.26 -15.12
C ALA A 794 19.47 -22.95 -14.32
N SER A 795 20.48 -22.13 -14.64
CA SER A 795 20.65 -20.81 -14.02
C SER A 795 19.53 -19.84 -14.38
N CYS A 796 19.05 -19.82 -15.63
CA CYS A 796 17.92 -19.00 -16.04
C CYS A 796 16.66 -19.30 -15.22
N VAL A 797 16.37 -20.59 -14.97
CA VAL A 797 15.27 -21.02 -14.10
C VAL A 797 15.48 -20.51 -12.67
N GLY A 798 16.68 -20.67 -12.10
CA GLY A 798 17.00 -20.19 -10.75
C GLY A 798 16.90 -18.66 -10.58
N PHE A 799 17.16 -17.89 -11.63
CA PHE A 799 16.94 -16.44 -11.64
C PHE A 799 15.50 -16.03 -11.96
N GLY A 800 14.58 -16.99 -12.16
CA GLY A 800 13.14 -16.74 -12.27
C GLY A 800 12.56 -16.68 -13.68
N SER A 801 13.26 -17.22 -14.69
CA SER A 801 12.68 -17.43 -16.04
C SER A 801 11.49 -18.39 -15.97
N ASP A 802 10.36 -18.01 -16.55
CA ASP A 802 9.14 -18.83 -16.56
C ASP A 802 9.07 -19.77 -17.78
N MET A 803 9.77 -19.39 -18.84
CA MET A 803 9.89 -20.17 -20.08
C MET A 803 11.33 -20.11 -20.60
N VAL A 804 11.81 -21.18 -21.22
CA VAL A 804 13.14 -21.23 -21.85
C VAL A 804 13.09 -21.78 -23.27
N ARG A 805 13.78 -21.11 -24.20
CA ARG A 805 13.83 -21.46 -25.62
C ARG A 805 15.14 -22.17 -26.00
N VAL A 806 15.04 -23.42 -26.47
CA VAL A 806 16.17 -24.37 -26.60
C VAL A 806 16.18 -25.16 -27.91
N HIS A 807 17.38 -25.47 -28.44
CA HIS A 807 17.54 -26.35 -29.60
C HIS A 807 17.57 -27.83 -29.19
N ASP A 808 18.40 -28.20 -28.21
CA ASP A 808 18.51 -29.59 -27.70
C ASP A 808 17.42 -29.86 -26.65
N VAL A 809 16.23 -30.21 -27.13
CA VAL A 809 15.04 -30.46 -26.30
C VAL A 809 15.30 -31.59 -25.31
N LYS A 810 15.86 -32.72 -25.76
CA LYS A 810 16.10 -33.90 -24.92
C LYS A 810 16.95 -33.60 -23.69
N ASN A 811 18.09 -32.93 -23.86
CA ASN A 811 19.01 -32.71 -22.76
C ASN A 811 18.58 -31.51 -21.92
N CYS A 812 18.10 -30.43 -22.54
CA CYS A 812 17.59 -29.28 -21.78
C CYS A 812 16.34 -29.64 -20.98
N SER A 813 15.48 -30.55 -21.46
CA SER A 813 14.33 -31.09 -20.71
C SER A 813 14.74 -31.62 -19.34
N LYS A 814 15.87 -32.35 -19.27
CA LYS A 814 16.42 -32.85 -18.00
C LYS A 814 16.93 -31.73 -17.12
N SER A 815 17.66 -30.76 -17.69
CA SER A 815 18.19 -29.62 -16.95
C SER A 815 17.09 -28.76 -16.35
N ILE A 816 16.00 -28.54 -17.09
CA ILE A 816 14.82 -27.79 -16.62
C ILE A 816 14.17 -28.53 -15.47
N LYS A 817 13.93 -29.85 -15.60
CA LYS A 817 13.29 -30.64 -14.55
C LYS A 817 14.10 -30.63 -13.25
N LEU A 818 15.43 -30.75 -13.34
CA LEU A 818 16.32 -30.63 -12.18
C LEU A 818 16.31 -29.22 -11.58
N ALA A 819 16.32 -28.19 -12.42
CA ALA A 819 16.30 -26.80 -11.95
C ALA A 819 14.97 -26.44 -11.27
N ASP A 820 13.85 -26.91 -11.82
CA ASP A 820 12.53 -26.76 -11.18
C ASP A 820 12.52 -27.46 -9.81
N ALA A 821 13.03 -28.68 -9.69
CA ALA A 821 13.15 -29.37 -8.39
C ALA A 821 14.01 -28.57 -7.38
N ILE A 822 15.17 -28.04 -7.81
CA ILE A 822 16.10 -27.29 -6.94
C ILE A 822 15.53 -25.93 -6.52
N TYR A 823 14.98 -25.16 -7.46
CA TYR A 823 14.64 -23.75 -7.23
C TYR A 823 13.17 -23.51 -6.93
N LYS A 824 12.28 -24.47 -7.25
CA LYS A 824 10.83 -24.34 -7.06
C LYS A 824 10.23 -25.41 -6.12
N GLY A 825 11.00 -26.41 -5.72
CA GLY A 825 10.55 -27.48 -4.82
C GLY A 825 9.55 -28.45 -5.47
N SER A 826 9.55 -28.55 -6.80
CA SER A 826 8.73 -29.51 -7.55
C SER A 826 9.48 -30.84 -7.73
N GLU A 827 9.42 -31.68 -6.69
CA GLU A 827 10.04 -33.01 -6.65
C GLU A 827 9.37 -34.04 -7.57
#